data_AF-A0A7W0Y2K5-F1
#
_entry.id   AF-A0A7W0Y2K5-F1
#
_cell.length_a   1.000
_cell.length_b   1.000
_cell.length_c   1.000
_cell.angle_alpha   90.00
_cell.angle_beta   90.00
_cell.angle_gamma   90.00
#
_symmetry.space_group_name_H-M   'P 1'
#
loop_
_entity.id
_entity.type
_entity.pdbx_description
1 polymer ?
#
loop_
_entity_poly.entity_id
_entity_poly.type
_entity_poly.pdbx_seq_one_letter_code
_entity_poly.pdbx_strand_id
1 'polypeptide(L)'
;MAGLRSLHGKVSPTWHFAIDDKDPGFVHFEPKRRDSEFFFYRSRWICALLKNDGVVDIEDVPDLFDADLNQVIPAEQLAARFDACEKYIPTALYATWRAYLFGEPELARYLEISRVHAARLVRDAAKLIDELLAGRNQLGTITDVRAWLAAFRALDLDPRRAAEREAEAAARASIEAARKAEVVAELARTPREQWTELAWQWLEDGIAHRTLLEQLDLTEHATEIAAIDELRSLGDQERELLLPRLAAELSPTIAALLVGGLVRGDKLEGVLSRPGADGASAVDDDDDDDDDDDDDDDDDDDDDDDDDDDEAEADRSPGWEAIDRALDPIYHGKEPDRHFGTTVPYALGGNDPVHGISVYLRDEPVPHFHYVTYGFTDLFVKETEDPEETGFGFELTFRLARAPSETEPPAWGVNLLQTLGRYVFGTGNRFSAGHKMGLSGPISEGLDTRMTALLFTDDPELGDIQSDHGRARFVQVVGITDEEYRLIQEWSTDGLVEILKTKLPYLVTDLARGSVLEDVTLAAEVQRRVDAEGSSEDLTFAGEMGIAIDDGSVRLQLGSLYAAAIPRAMRGRIRHGRTYGLRGRDGTVMLEPSAVAGYRTEEDDGELVLEITGELAAEVETKLRDAQVGTYQFDTWSRLQIEVTPSFIRGAGGTVIEVKGIADPQEAMRAIEAENARLAADVDEDGDEADADADEDDAL
;
A
#
# COMPACT_ATOMS: atom_id res chain seq x y z
N MET A 1 -6.05 2.59 2.41
CA MET A 1 -5.72 2.48 3.85
C MET A 1 -6.53 1.42 4.64
N ALA A 2 -7.56 0.76 4.10
CA ALA A 2 -8.34 -0.26 4.84
C ALA A 2 -7.77 -1.70 4.80
N GLY A 3 -6.89 -2.03 3.85
CA GLY A 3 -6.43 -3.41 3.61
C GLY A 3 -5.46 -3.98 4.65
N LEU A 4 -4.51 -3.18 5.16
CA LEU A 4 -3.47 -3.65 6.09
C LEU A 4 -3.98 -3.94 7.52
N ARG A 5 -4.95 -3.16 8.02
CA ARG A 5 -5.57 -3.41 9.35
C ARG A 5 -6.54 -4.61 9.35
N SER A 6 -6.88 -5.17 8.19
CA SER A 6 -7.73 -6.36 8.07
C SER A 6 -6.98 -7.68 8.29
N LEU A 7 -5.64 -7.67 8.36
CA LEU A 7 -4.83 -8.88 8.48
C LEU A 7 -4.22 -9.08 9.88
N HIS A 8 -3.99 -7.99 10.64
CA HIS A 8 -3.39 -8.06 11.96
C HIS A 8 -4.38 -8.68 12.97
N GLY A 9 -4.09 -9.90 13.44
CA GLY A 9 -4.94 -10.66 14.38
C GLY A 9 -6.18 -11.35 13.78
N LYS A 10 -6.31 -11.39 12.44
CA LYS A 10 -7.51 -11.93 11.73
C LYS A 10 -7.24 -13.12 10.83
N VAL A 11 -5.98 -13.52 10.72
CA VAL A 11 -5.55 -14.77 10.10
C VAL A 11 -5.00 -15.62 11.24
N SER A 12 -5.56 -16.82 11.46
CA SER A 12 -4.86 -17.90 12.17
C SER A 12 -4.30 -18.80 11.10
N PRO A 13 -3.07 -18.56 10.68
CA PRO A 13 -2.53 -19.31 9.58
C PRO A 13 -1.99 -20.58 10.22
N THR A 14 -2.42 -21.73 9.72
CA THR A 14 -1.74 -22.98 10.03
C THR A 14 -0.41 -22.96 9.27
N TRP A 15 0.57 -22.24 9.83
CA TRP A 15 1.88 -22.00 9.21
C TRP A 15 2.76 -23.25 9.30
N HIS A 16 3.24 -23.68 8.14
CA HIS A 16 4.48 -24.43 8.00
C HIS A 16 5.60 -23.41 7.74
N PHE A 17 6.36 -23.07 8.79
CA PHE A 17 7.74 -22.65 8.62
C PHE A 17 8.58 -23.55 9.50
N ALA A 18 9.52 -24.28 8.89
CA ALA A 18 10.81 -24.41 9.54
C ALA A 18 11.31 -22.97 9.74
N ILE A 19 11.39 -22.53 10.99
CA ILE A 19 12.03 -21.25 11.35
C ILE A 19 13.53 -21.24 10.97
N ASP A 20 14.02 -22.37 10.46
CA ASP A 20 15.39 -22.57 10.00
C ASP A 20 15.64 -22.07 8.57
N ASP A 21 14.60 -21.78 7.77
CA ASP A 21 14.72 -21.11 6.46
C ASP A 21 14.43 -19.60 6.56
N LYS A 22 14.86 -18.97 7.66
CA LYS A 22 15.17 -17.53 7.59
C LYS A 22 16.47 -17.41 6.82
N ASP A 23 16.53 -16.53 5.81
CA ASP A 23 17.81 -16.11 5.27
C ASP A 23 18.70 -15.69 6.46
N PRO A 24 19.86 -16.32 6.69
CA PRO A 24 20.75 -15.96 7.80
C PRO A 24 21.29 -14.52 7.69
N GLY A 25 21.16 -13.88 6.52
CA GLY A 25 21.37 -12.45 6.28
C GLY A 25 20.14 -11.56 6.52
N PHE A 26 18.97 -12.12 6.86
CA PHE A 26 17.75 -11.36 7.12
C PHE A 26 17.87 -10.57 8.42
N VAL A 27 18.28 -9.31 8.29
CA VAL A 27 18.26 -8.36 9.38
C VAL A 27 16.81 -7.97 9.67
N HIS A 28 16.35 -8.25 10.89
CA HIS A 28 15.09 -7.72 11.36
C HIS A 28 15.25 -6.20 11.53
N PHE A 29 14.89 -5.44 10.51
CA PHE A 29 14.76 -4.00 10.66
C PHE A 29 13.49 -3.76 11.49
N GLU A 30 13.67 -3.39 12.76
CA GLU A 30 12.61 -2.65 13.42
C GLU A 30 12.28 -1.45 12.52
N PRO A 31 11.02 -1.27 12.08
CA PRO A 31 10.64 -0.08 11.33
C PRO A 31 10.75 1.10 12.29
N LYS A 32 11.95 1.65 12.41
CA LYS A 32 12.14 3.03 12.84
C LYS A 32 11.62 3.88 11.71
N ARG A 33 10.34 4.18 11.84
CA ARG A 33 9.49 4.97 10.97
C ARG A 33 9.93 6.43 10.83
N ARG A 34 11.23 6.72 10.81
CA ARG A 34 11.73 8.11 10.92
C ARG A 34 12.21 8.75 9.63
N ASP A 35 12.67 7.99 8.62
CA ASP A 35 13.36 8.66 7.50
C ASP A 35 12.79 8.42 6.09
N SER A 36 12.04 7.33 5.82
CA SER A 36 11.51 7.06 4.47
C SER A 36 10.33 7.97 4.08
N GLU A 37 9.39 8.22 5.00
CA GLU A 37 8.33 9.24 4.79
C GLU A 37 8.95 10.62 4.59
N PHE A 38 9.99 10.95 5.38
CA PHE A 38 10.72 12.21 5.25
C PHE A 38 11.33 12.39 3.86
N PHE A 39 12.06 11.40 3.34
CA PHE A 39 12.65 11.49 1.99
C PHE A 39 11.60 11.49 0.87
N PHE A 40 10.47 10.79 1.05
CA PHE A 40 9.37 10.82 0.10
C PHE A 40 8.75 12.22 0.00
N TYR A 41 8.25 12.78 1.11
CA TYR A 41 7.63 14.11 1.12
C TYR A 41 8.62 15.21 0.74
N ARG A 42 9.90 15.02 1.06
CA ARG A 42 10.95 15.98 0.70
C ARG A 42 11.27 16.00 -0.79
N SER A 43 11.14 14.89 -1.52
CA SER A 43 11.60 14.76 -2.92
C SER A 43 10.49 14.59 -3.96
N ARG A 44 9.23 14.39 -3.55
CA ARG A 44 8.09 14.16 -4.47
C ARG A 44 7.93 15.25 -5.55
N TRP A 45 8.23 16.50 -5.24
CA TRP A 45 8.16 17.61 -6.18
C TRP A 45 9.21 17.49 -7.29
N ILE A 46 10.43 17.03 -6.99
CA ILE A 46 11.48 16.76 -7.98
C ILE A 46 11.07 15.60 -8.88
N CYS A 47 10.52 14.54 -8.30
CA CYS A 47 10.07 13.38 -9.06
C CYS A 47 8.95 13.73 -10.04
N ALA A 48 7.94 14.49 -9.59
CA ALA A 48 6.86 14.96 -10.46
C ALA A 48 7.41 15.85 -11.59
N LEU A 49 8.26 16.83 -11.24
CA LEU A 49 8.83 17.77 -12.19
C LEU A 49 9.66 17.09 -13.29
N LEU A 50 10.47 16.09 -12.94
CA LEU A 50 11.37 15.42 -13.90
C LEU A 50 10.70 14.29 -14.69
N LYS A 51 9.61 13.70 -14.18
CA LYS A 51 8.91 12.59 -14.83
C LYS A 51 8.09 13.07 -16.03
N ASN A 52 7.48 14.25 -15.93
CA ASN A 52 6.74 14.91 -17.02
C ASN A 52 5.90 13.93 -17.87
N ASP A 53 5.07 13.14 -17.21
CA ASP A 53 4.25 12.08 -17.83
C ASP A 53 2.82 12.54 -18.17
N GLY A 54 2.54 13.83 -18.00
CA GLY A 54 1.22 14.44 -18.25
C GLY A 54 0.17 14.12 -17.19
N VAL A 55 0.57 13.55 -16.05
CA VAL A 55 -0.32 13.28 -14.90
C VAL A 55 -0.28 14.41 -13.88
N VAL A 56 0.88 15.08 -13.76
CA VAL A 56 1.11 16.23 -12.90
C VAL A 56 1.67 17.33 -13.78
N ASP A 57 0.94 18.42 -13.90
CA ASP A 57 1.38 19.60 -14.65
C ASP A 57 2.29 20.46 -13.76
N ILE A 58 3.02 21.39 -14.38
CA ILE A 58 3.97 22.23 -13.64
C ILE A 58 3.28 23.10 -12.58
N GLU A 59 2.02 23.46 -12.83
CA GLU A 59 1.14 24.21 -11.94
C GLU A 59 0.79 23.45 -10.64
N ASP A 60 0.86 22.11 -10.66
CA ASP A 60 0.58 21.27 -9.49
C ASP A 60 1.80 21.11 -8.56
N VAL A 61 3.00 21.49 -9.02
CA VAL A 61 4.26 21.34 -8.26
C VAL A 61 4.24 22.04 -6.90
N PRO A 62 3.63 23.22 -6.70
CA PRO A 62 3.49 23.86 -5.39
C PRO A 62 2.81 22.96 -4.34
N ASP A 63 1.79 22.19 -4.71
CA ASP A 63 1.06 21.29 -3.80
C ASP A 63 1.89 20.08 -3.36
N LEU A 64 2.97 19.81 -4.09
CA LEU A 64 3.91 18.73 -3.82
C LEU A 64 5.14 19.21 -3.05
N PHE A 65 5.33 20.53 -2.91
CA PHE A 65 6.51 21.14 -2.30
C PHE A 65 6.25 21.52 -0.83
N ASP A 66 6.91 20.82 0.08
CA ASP A 66 6.88 21.15 1.51
C ASP A 66 8.11 22.02 1.89
N ALA A 67 7.88 23.29 2.21
CA ALA A 67 8.95 24.23 2.57
C ALA A 67 9.70 23.85 3.86
N ASP A 68 9.02 23.23 4.83
CA ASP A 68 9.62 22.82 6.10
C ASP A 68 10.59 21.65 5.92
N LEU A 69 10.34 20.81 4.93
CA LEU A 69 11.24 19.71 4.55
C LEU A 69 12.36 20.16 3.60
N ASN A 70 12.20 21.32 2.96
CA ASN A 70 13.11 21.85 1.95
C ASN A 70 13.85 23.12 2.41
N GLN A 71 14.05 23.34 3.71
CA GLN A 71 14.68 24.54 4.27
C GLN A 71 16.10 24.82 3.74
N VAL A 72 16.52 26.09 3.81
CA VAL A 72 17.92 26.50 3.57
C VAL A 72 18.82 25.85 4.61
N ILE A 73 19.88 25.17 4.16
CA ILE A 73 20.83 24.53 5.07
C ILE A 73 21.75 25.60 5.65
N PRO A 74 21.83 25.75 6.99
CA PRO A 74 22.73 26.72 7.61
C PRO A 74 24.20 26.45 7.24
N ALA A 75 25.00 27.51 7.10
CA ALA A 75 26.39 27.41 6.65
C ALA A 75 27.23 26.47 7.54
N GLU A 76 26.98 26.47 8.84
CA GLU A 76 27.64 25.60 9.82
C GLU A 76 27.27 24.12 9.69
N GLN A 77 26.15 23.80 9.01
CA GLN A 77 25.68 22.43 8.78
C GLN A 77 26.04 21.89 7.39
N LEU A 78 26.52 22.73 6.48
CA LEU A 78 26.91 22.33 5.11
C LEU A 78 28.01 21.27 5.11
N ALA A 79 28.99 21.37 6.01
CA ALA A 79 30.04 20.36 6.13
C ALA A 79 29.47 18.98 6.46
N ALA A 80 28.56 18.90 7.43
CA ALA A 80 27.88 17.65 7.77
C ALA A 80 26.97 17.15 6.62
N ARG A 81 26.38 18.06 5.86
CA ARG A 81 25.59 17.71 4.67
C ARG A 81 26.45 17.10 3.57
N PHE A 82 27.63 17.66 3.29
CA PHE A 82 28.58 17.11 2.33
C PHE A 82 29.07 15.73 2.76
N ASP A 83 29.44 15.55 4.03
CA ASP A 83 29.79 14.25 4.60
C ASP A 83 28.66 13.22 4.46
N ALA A 84 27.40 13.66 4.56
CA ALA A 84 26.23 12.81 4.36
C ALA A 84 26.02 12.46 2.88
N CYS A 85 26.28 13.39 1.95
CA CYS A 85 26.21 13.13 0.51
C CYS A 85 27.28 12.13 0.07
N GLU A 86 28.46 12.09 0.72
CA GLU A 86 29.48 11.06 0.45
C GLU A 86 29.06 9.64 0.85
N LYS A 87 28.13 9.53 1.82
CA LYS A 87 27.75 8.26 2.47
C LYS A 87 26.39 7.73 2.03
N TYR A 88 25.44 8.61 1.71
CA TYR A 88 24.04 8.26 1.54
C TYR A 88 23.51 8.67 0.16
N ILE A 89 23.11 7.67 -0.63
CA ILE A 89 22.58 7.83 -1.99
C ILE A 89 21.38 8.78 -2.06
N PRO A 90 20.31 8.64 -1.24
CA PRO A 90 19.16 9.52 -1.33
C PRO A 90 19.51 10.99 -1.04
N THR A 91 20.40 11.20 -0.08
CA THR A 91 20.88 12.54 0.29
C THR A 91 21.68 13.19 -0.84
N ALA A 92 22.55 12.43 -1.51
CA ALA A 92 23.34 12.92 -2.63
C ALA A 92 22.48 13.26 -3.85
N LEU A 93 21.56 12.37 -4.23
CA LEU A 93 20.65 12.59 -5.36
C LEU A 93 19.77 13.80 -5.14
N TYR A 94 19.11 13.86 -3.98
CA TYR A 94 18.25 14.99 -3.65
C TYR A 94 19.02 16.31 -3.60
N ALA A 95 20.18 16.36 -2.93
CA ALA A 95 20.95 17.58 -2.80
C ALA A 95 21.47 18.08 -4.15
N THR A 96 21.93 17.17 -5.03
CA THR A 96 22.45 17.53 -6.35
C THR A 96 21.33 18.05 -7.26
N TRP A 97 20.19 17.35 -7.33
CA TRP A 97 19.06 17.78 -8.15
C TRP A 97 18.41 19.06 -7.64
N ARG A 98 18.17 19.18 -6.32
CA ARG A 98 17.63 20.41 -5.73
C ARG A 98 18.54 21.60 -6.03
N ALA A 99 19.84 21.43 -5.84
CA ALA A 99 20.81 22.49 -6.09
C ALA A 99 20.85 22.91 -7.57
N TYR A 100 20.68 21.98 -8.50
CA TYR A 100 20.56 22.30 -9.92
C TYR A 100 19.25 23.05 -10.23
N LEU A 101 18.12 22.52 -9.76
CA LEU A 101 16.79 23.07 -10.02
C LEU A 101 16.65 24.50 -9.47
N PHE A 102 17.08 24.75 -8.24
CA PHE A 102 17.05 26.10 -7.65
C PHE A 102 18.25 26.98 -8.01
N GLY A 103 19.32 26.44 -8.60
CA GLY A 103 20.54 27.21 -8.82
C GLY A 103 21.21 27.59 -7.49
N GLU A 104 21.47 26.61 -6.65
CA GLU A 104 22.17 26.80 -5.37
C GLU A 104 23.68 26.96 -5.59
N PRO A 105 24.35 27.87 -4.86
CA PRO A 105 25.80 28.06 -4.98
C PRO A 105 26.59 26.81 -4.58
N GLU A 106 25.99 25.93 -3.77
CA GLU A 106 26.59 24.66 -3.34
C GLU A 106 26.60 23.58 -4.44
N LEU A 107 25.93 23.78 -5.58
CA LEU A 107 25.83 22.80 -6.66
C LEU A 107 27.20 22.25 -7.09
N ALA A 108 28.20 23.14 -7.23
CA ALA A 108 29.55 22.75 -7.61
C ALA A 108 30.14 21.73 -6.62
N ARG A 109 29.92 21.93 -5.32
CA ARG A 109 30.43 21.03 -4.28
C ARG A 109 29.65 19.71 -4.24
N TYR A 110 28.34 19.74 -4.46
CA TYR A 110 27.55 18.51 -4.60
C TYR A 110 27.99 17.69 -5.82
N LEU A 111 28.24 18.33 -6.96
CA LEU A 111 28.74 17.64 -8.17
C LEU A 111 30.14 17.06 -7.95
N GLU A 112 31.06 17.76 -7.28
CA GLU A 112 32.37 17.21 -6.91
C GLU A 112 32.26 15.89 -6.13
N ILE A 113 31.36 15.86 -5.14
CA ILE A 113 31.09 14.66 -4.33
C ILE A 113 30.44 13.58 -5.18
N SER A 114 29.41 13.94 -5.94
CA SER A 114 28.59 13.00 -6.71
C SER A 114 29.36 12.32 -7.84
N ARG A 115 30.33 13.00 -8.49
CA ARG A 115 31.18 12.42 -9.56
C ARG A 115 32.07 11.26 -9.10
N VAL A 116 32.52 11.29 -7.84
CA VAL A 116 33.38 10.24 -7.26
C VAL A 116 32.63 9.35 -6.26
N HIS A 117 31.32 9.55 -6.12
CA HIS A 117 30.48 8.82 -5.19
C HIS A 117 30.53 7.32 -5.47
N ALA A 118 30.45 6.46 -4.44
CA ALA A 118 30.57 5.01 -4.59
C ALA A 118 29.45 4.39 -5.46
N ALA A 119 28.24 4.95 -5.38
CA ALA A 119 27.08 4.49 -6.16
C ALA A 119 27.08 5.06 -7.59
N ARG A 120 26.93 4.18 -8.59
CA ARG A 120 26.83 4.54 -10.02
C ARG A 120 25.69 5.52 -10.28
N LEU A 121 24.50 5.28 -9.73
CA LEU A 121 23.33 6.14 -9.91
C LEU A 121 23.60 7.62 -9.57
N VAL A 122 24.38 7.88 -8.53
CA VAL A 122 24.76 9.25 -8.13
C VAL A 122 25.75 9.87 -9.12
N ARG A 123 26.69 9.07 -9.64
CA ARG A 123 27.64 9.51 -10.67
C ARG A 123 26.92 9.81 -11.99
N ASP A 124 25.96 8.97 -12.38
CA ASP A 124 25.18 9.13 -13.61
C ASP A 124 24.27 10.37 -13.50
N ALA A 125 23.66 10.61 -12.35
CA ALA A 125 22.91 11.85 -12.10
C ALA A 125 23.80 13.09 -12.18
N ALA A 126 25.03 13.03 -11.65
CA ALA A 126 25.99 14.13 -11.77
C ALA A 126 26.41 14.37 -13.22
N LYS A 127 26.67 13.30 -13.98
CA LYS A 127 26.98 13.37 -15.42
C LYS A 127 25.83 14.00 -16.19
N LEU A 128 24.60 13.58 -15.92
CA LEU A 128 23.41 14.15 -16.55
C LEU A 128 23.26 15.65 -16.23
N ILE A 129 23.45 16.06 -14.98
CA ILE A 129 23.41 17.47 -14.61
C ILE A 129 24.55 18.25 -15.28
N ASP A 130 25.74 17.67 -15.39
CA ASP A 130 26.86 18.27 -16.14
C ASP A 130 26.51 18.45 -17.63
N GLU A 131 25.84 17.48 -18.26
CA GLU A 131 25.35 17.59 -19.64
C GLU A 131 24.27 18.67 -19.79
N LEU A 132 23.35 18.77 -18.84
CA LEU A 132 22.32 19.82 -18.81
C LEU A 132 22.96 21.22 -18.64
N LEU A 133 23.98 21.34 -17.77
CA LEU A 133 24.77 22.58 -17.62
C LEU A 133 25.60 22.88 -18.87
N ALA A 134 26.05 21.84 -19.59
CA ALA A 134 26.77 21.95 -20.86
C ALA A 134 25.84 22.20 -22.06
N GLY A 135 24.52 22.26 -21.85
CA GLY A 135 23.57 22.74 -22.84
C GLY A 135 22.59 21.70 -23.37
N ARG A 136 22.61 20.45 -22.90
CA ARG A 136 21.59 19.43 -23.21
C ARG A 136 20.20 20.00 -22.88
N ASN A 137 19.31 20.05 -23.88
CA ASN A 137 17.98 20.64 -23.73
C ASN A 137 16.83 19.62 -23.76
N GLN A 138 17.16 18.33 -23.77
CA GLN A 138 16.17 17.26 -23.78
C GLN A 138 16.44 16.26 -22.64
N LEU A 139 15.38 15.94 -21.89
CA LEU A 139 15.39 14.96 -20.81
C LEU A 139 14.11 14.12 -20.85
N GLY A 140 14.19 12.89 -21.36
CA GLY A 140 13.02 12.01 -21.50
C GLY A 140 11.93 12.65 -22.36
N THR A 141 10.75 12.83 -21.79
CA THR A 141 9.59 13.51 -22.42
C THR A 141 9.71 15.03 -22.42
N ILE A 142 10.63 15.62 -21.64
CA ILE A 142 10.87 17.07 -21.62
C ILE A 142 11.74 17.41 -22.83
N THR A 143 11.11 18.02 -23.84
CA THR A 143 11.77 18.40 -25.10
C THR A 143 12.50 19.74 -25.04
N ASP A 144 12.18 20.58 -24.06
CA ASP A 144 12.83 21.87 -23.80
C ASP A 144 13.07 22.06 -22.29
N VAL A 145 14.19 21.52 -21.79
CA VAL A 145 14.54 21.55 -20.37
C VAL A 145 14.76 22.98 -19.86
N ARG A 146 15.25 23.89 -20.70
CA ARG A 146 15.48 25.30 -20.31
C ARG A 146 14.16 26.02 -20.09
N ALA A 147 13.21 25.89 -21.02
CA ALA A 147 11.87 26.45 -20.85
C ALA A 147 11.17 25.83 -19.63
N TRP A 148 11.29 24.51 -19.48
CA TRP A 148 10.72 23.79 -18.32
C TRP A 148 11.31 24.26 -16.99
N LEU A 149 12.63 24.44 -16.91
CA LEU A 149 13.31 24.93 -15.72
C LEU A 149 12.96 26.39 -15.42
N ALA A 150 12.80 27.22 -16.45
CA ALA A 150 12.35 28.61 -16.30
C ALA A 150 10.93 28.67 -15.72
N ALA A 151 10.01 27.89 -16.28
CA ALA A 151 8.64 27.78 -15.80
C ALA A 151 8.59 27.29 -14.33
N PHE A 152 9.41 26.29 -13.97
CA PHE A 152 9.53 25.84 -12.57
C PHE A 152 10.00 26.96 -11.63
N ARG A 153 11.02 27.72 -12.04
CA ARG A 153 11.56 28.82 -11.23
C ARG A 153 10.59 29.99 -11.09
N ALA A 154 9.70 30.18 -12.06
CA ALA A 154 8.64 31.20 -12.01
C ALA A 154 7.61 30.93 -10.89
N LEU A 155 7.46 29.68 -10.44
CA LEU A 155 6.62 29.31 -9.29
C LEU A 155 7.14 29.86 -7.94
N ASP A 156 8.36 30.44 -7.92
CA ASP A 156 8.96 31.10 -6.76
C ASP A 156 8.98 30.26 -5.46
N LEU A 157 9.22 28.95 -5.60
CA LEU A 157 9.26 28.00 -4.49
C LEU A 157 10.57 28.03 -3.70
N ASP A 158 11.55 28.83 -4.13
CA ASP A 158 12.87 28.87 -3.51
C ASP A 158 12.80 29.32 -2.03
N PRO A 159 13.21 28.47 -1.07
CA PRO A 159 13.23 28.80 0.35
C PRO A 159 14.11 30.01 0.68
N ARG A 160 15.12 30.31 -0.15
CA ARG A 160 16.01 31.47 0.03
C ARG A 160 15.28 32.80 -0.17
N ARG A 161 14.21 32.80 -0.97
CA ARG A 161 13.36 33.98 -1.24
C ARG A 161 12.19 34.14 -0.27
N ALA A 162 12.04 33.26 0.73
CA ALA A 162 10.90 33.29 1.64
C ALA A 162 10.70 34.67 2.32
N ALA A 163 11.77 35.30 2.79
CA ALA A 163 11.70 36.63 3.42
C ALA A 163 11.38 37.75 2.42
N GLU A 164 11.87 37.65 1.18
CA GLU A 164 11.57 38.60 0.11
C GLU A 164 10.09 38.50 -0.29
N ARG A 165 9.60 37.28 -0.48
CA ARG A 165 8.18 36.99 -0.74
C ARG A 165 7.27 37.53 0.37
N GLU A 166 7.64 37.32 1.63
CA GLU A 166 6.87 37.86 2.77
C GLU A 166 6.87 39.39 2.76
N ALA A 167 8.01 40.03 2.47
CA ALA A 167 8.10 41.49 2.37
C ALA A 167 7.30 42.06 1.18
N GLU A 168 7.34 41.40 0.02
CA GLU A 168 6.56 41.75 -1.16
C GLU A 168 5.06 41.58 -0.91
N ALA A 169 4.65 40.46 -0.30
CA ALA A 169 3.26 40.21 0.10
C ALA A 169 2.79 41.24 1.12
N ALA A 170 3.62 41.59 2.11
CA ALA A 170 3.32 42.65 3.08
C ALA A 170 3.20 44.03 2.41
N ALA A 171 4.04 44.32 1.42
CA ALA A 171 3.96 45.56 0.64
C ALA A 171 2.68 45.61 -0.21
N ARG A 172 2.34 44.52 -0.91
CA ARG A 172 1.09 44.37 -1.67
C ARG A 172 -0.12 44.51 -0.76
N ALA A 173 -0.14 43.83 0.39
CA ALA A 173 -1.19 43.92 1.38
C ALA A 173 -1.32 45.33 1.97
N SER A 174 -0.22 46.05 2.15
CA SER A 174 -0.23 47.45 2.60
C SER A 174 -0.85 48.38 1.55
N ILE A 175 -0.50 48.19 0.28
CA ILE A 175 -1.09 48.91 -0.86
C ILE A 175 -2.60 48.60 -0.96
N GLU A 176 -2.98 47.33 -0.88
CA GLU A 176 -4.36 46.89 -0.92
C GLU A 176 -5.16 47.42 0.28
N ALA A 177 -4.59 47.38 1.49
CA ALA A 177 -5.23 47.94 2.69
C ALA A 177 -5.41 49.46 2.59
N ALA A 178 -4.42 50.18 2.03
CA ALA A 178 -4.53 51.61 1.77
C ALA A 178 -5.66 51.90 0.76
N ARG A 179 -5.70 51.16 -0.35
CA ARG A 179 -6.75 51.31 -1.37
C ARG A 179 -8.13 50.96 -0.82
N LYS A 180 -8.25 49.86 -0.08
CA LYS A 180 -9.48 49.46 0.62
C LYS A 180 -9.96 50.55 1.59
N ALA A 181 -9.06 51.17 2.36
CA ALA A 181 -9.41 52.26 3.26
C ALA A 181 -9.94 53.50 2.51
N GLU A 182 -9.34 53.85 1.37
CA GLU A 182 -9.85 54.92 0.50
C GLU A 182 -11.25 54.61 -0.03
N VAL A 183 -11.45 53.38 -0.52
CA VAL A 183 -12.75 52.92 -1.04
C VAL A 183 -13.81 52.92 0.07
N VAL A 184 -13.50 52.41 1.27
CA VAL A 184 -14.43 52.44 2.41
C VAL A 184 -14.80 53.88 2.78
N ALA A 185 -13.82 54.80 2.80
CA ALA A 185 -14.08 56.21 3.07
C ALA A 185 -14.96 56.86 1.97
N GLU A 186 -14.75 56.49 0.70
CA GLU A 186 -15.56 56.92 -0.44
C GLU A 186 -17.00 56.39 -0.39
N LEU A 187 -17.18 55.11 -0.04
CA LEU A 187 -18.50 54.51 0.15
C LEU A 187 -19.26 55.14 1.33
N ALA A 188 -18.57 55.43 2.45
CA ALA A 188 -19.18 56.04 3.62
C ALA A 188 -19.69 57.47 3.40
N ARG A 189 -19.05 58.25 2.51
CA ARG A 189 -19.46 59.62 2.14
C ARG A 189 -20.45 59.68 0.98
N THR A 190 -20.66 58.57 0.27
CA THR A 190 -21.49 58.52 -0.94
C THR A 190 -22.84 57.87 -0.62
N PRO A 191 -23.97 58.52 -0.92
CA PRO A 191 -25.29 57.90 -0.74
C PRO A 191 -25.39 56.56 -1.48
N ARG A 192 -26.06 55.55 -0.88
CA ARG A 192 -26.20 54.20 -1.47
C ARG A 192 -26.75 54.20 -2.90
N GLU A 193 -27.63 55.15 -3.22
CA GLU A 193 -28.21 55.34 -4.56
C GLU A 193 -27.16 55.58 -5.66
N GLN A 194 -25.97 56.05 -5.29
CA GLN A 194 -24.86 56.36 -6.20
C GLN A 194 -23.79 55.27 -6.25
N TRP A 195 -23.92 54.19 -5.46
CA TRP A 195 -22.92 53.10 -5.44
C TRP A 195 -22.86 52.34 -6.77
N THR A 196 -23.95 52.32 -7.53
CA THR A 196 -23.96 51.78 -8.90
C THR A 196 -22.99 52.54 -9.81
N GLU A 197 -22.95 53.87 -9.70
CA GLU A 197 -22.07 54.69 -10.53
C GLU A 197 -20.60 54.49 -10.13
N LEU A 198 -20.32 54.30 -8.84
CA LEU A 198 -18.99 53.92 -8.36
C LEU A 198 -18.56 52.55 -8.89
N ALA A 199 -19.44 51.55 -8.90
CA ALA A 199 -19.15 50.24 -9.48
C ALA A 199 -18.78 50.34 -10.97
N TRP A 200 -19.48 51.17 -11.75
CA TRP A 200 -19.12 51.39 -13.15
C TRP A 200 -17.82 52.20 -13.35
N GLN A 201 -17.41 53.02 -12.37
CA GLN A 201 -16.15 53.75 -12.42
C GLN A 201 -14.95 52.88 -12.04
N TRP A 202 -15.16 51.82 -11.28
CA TRP A 202 -14.13 50.92 -10.75
C TRP A 202 -13.98 49.61 -11.54
N LEU A 203 -14.38 49.59 -12.81
CA LEU A 203 -14.34 48.38 -13.65
C LEU A 203 -12.98 47.67 -13.65
N GLU A 204 -11.88 48.41 -13.62
CA GLU A 204 -10.51 47.89 -13.59
C GLU A 204 -9.95 47.76 -12.16
N ASP A 205 -10.68 48.19 -11.12
CA ASP A 205 -10.23 48.21 -9.72
C ASP A 205 -10.88 47.08 -8.91
N GLY A 206 -10.24 45.91 -8.94
CA GLY A 206 -10.72 44.73 -8.24
C GLY A 206 -10.82 44.90 -6.73
N ILE A 207 -9.93 45.68 -6.11
CA ILE A 207 -9.95 45.97 -4.67
C ILE A 207 -11.20 46.77 -4.32
N ALA A 208 -11.55 47.77 -5.13
CA ALA A 208 -12.74 48.56 -4.92
C ALA A 208 -14.03 47.76 -5.13
N HIS A 209 -14.06 46.87 -6.13
CA HIS A 209 -15.18 45.95 -6.37
C HIS A 209 -15.40 44.97 -5.20
N ARG A 210 -14.34 44.31 -4.72
CA ARG A 210 -14.42 43.41 -3.55
C ARG A 210 -14.88 44.17 -2.30
N THR A 211 -14.33 45.36 -2.07
CA THR A 211 -14.71 46.21 -0.93
C THR A 211 -16.16 46.68 -1.01
N LEU A 212 -16.65 47.05 -2.19
CA LEU A 212 -18.05 47.39 -2.41
C LEU A 212 -18.96 46.18 -2.12
N LEU A 213 -18.58 44.99 -2.60
CA LEU A 213 -19.32 43.74 -2.36
C LEU A 213 -19.40 43.35 -0.87
N GLU A 214 -18.35 43.62 -0.09
CA GLU A 214 -18.36 43.46 1.37
C GLU A 214 -19.38 44.39 2.05
N GLN A 215 -19.56 45.60 1.54
CA GLN A 215 -20.46 46.63 2.11
C GLN A 215 -21.90 46.53 1.60
N LEU A 216 -22.14 45.75 0.54
CA LEU A 216 -23.47 45.45 0.04
C LEU A 216 -24.19 44.47 1.00
N ASP A 217 -25.44 44.80 1.35
CA ASP A 217 -26.29 43.89 2.12
C ASP A 217 -26.83 42.80 1.19
N LEU A 218 -26.21 41.62 1.23
CA LEU A 218 -26.64 40.53 0.36
C LEU A 218 -28.02 39.98 0.73
N THR A 219 -28.66 40.37 1.82
CA THR A 219 -30.05 39.97 2.01
C THR A 219 -30.97 40.55 0.93
N GLU A 220 -30.60 41.68 0.32
CA GLU A 220 -31.32 42.29 -0.81
C GLU A 220 -30.98 41.66 -2.16
N HIS A 221 -29.77 41.12 -2.32
CA HIS A 221 -29.25 40.57 -3.59
C HIS A 221 -28.94 39.05 -3.55
N ALA A 222 -29.31 38.34 -2.48
CA ALA A 222 -28.98 36.93 -2.27
C ALA A 222 -29.56 36.02 -3.37
N THR A 223 -30.71 36.39 -3.92
CA THR A 223 -31.34 35.65 -5.03
C THR A 223 -30.56 35.82 -6.33
N GLU A 224 -30.02 37.01 -6.60
CA GLU A 224 -29.18 37.27 -7.77
C GLU A 224 -27.85 36.49 -7.66
N ILE A 225 -27.23 36.48 -6.47
CA ILE A 225 -25.98 35.75 -6.23
C ILE A 225 -26.17 34.24 -6.35
N ALA A 226 -27.20 33.68 -5.71
CA ALA A 226 -27.49 32.25 -5.81
C ALA A 226 -27.78 31.83 -7.27
N ALA A 227 -28.41 32.69 -8.07
CA ALA A 227 -28.65 32.41 -9.48
C ALA A 227 -27.37 32.50 -10.33
N ILE A 228 -26.43 33.39 -9.99
CA ILE A 228 -25.09 33.43 -10.59
C ILE A 228 -24.30 32.18 -10.21
N ASP A 229 -24.36 31.74 -8.95
CA ASP A 229 -23.71 30.52 -8.47
C ASP A 229 -24.25 29.26 -9.17
N GLU A 230 -25.56 29.19 -9.40
CA GLU A 230 -26.18 28.08 -10.13
C GLU A 230 -25.62 27.97 -11.56
N LEU A 231 -25.41 29.09 -12.26
CA LEU A 231 -24.80 29.10 -13.60
C LEU A 231 -23.38 28.52 -13.63
N ARG A 232 -22.65 28.57 -12.50
CA ARG A 232 -21.27 28.05 -12.39
C ARG A 232 -21.25 26.53 -12.54
N SER A 233 -22.29 25.85 -12.05
CA SER A 233 -22.39 24.37 -12.07
C SER A 233 -22.95 23.77 -13.37
N LEU A 234 -23.40 24.62 -14.30
CA LEU A 234 -24.12 24.20 -15.50
C LEU A 234 -23.20 24.10 -16.73
N GLY A 235 -23.54 23.19 -17.64
CA GLY A 235 -22.84 23.04 -18.92
C GLY A 235 -23.17 24.17 -19.90
N ASP A 236 -22.35 24.33 -20.95
CA ASP A 236 -22.41 25.48 -21.88
C ASP A 236 -23.78 25.72 -22.52
N GLN A 237 -24.51 24.66 -22.90
CA GLN A 237 -25.85 24.78 -23.50
C GLN A 237 -26.91 25.29 -22.52
N GLU A 238 -26.80 24.91 -21.24
CA GLU A 238 -27.73 25.32 -20.19
C GLU A 238 -27.42 26.77 -19.77
N ARG A 239 -26.13 27.11 -19.72
CA ARG A 239 -25.65 28.47 -19.48
C ARG A 239 -26.14 29.43 -20.57
N GLU A 240 -26.01 29.07 -21.84
CA GLU A 240 -26.46 29.90 -22.97
C GLU A 240 -27.98 30.20 -22.95
N LEU A 241 -28.78 29.27 -22.41
CA LEU A 241 -30.22 29.44 -22.27
C LEU A 241 -30.61 30.36 -21.09
N LEU A 242 -29.87 30.29 -19.99
CA LEU A 242 -30.19 31.00 -18.74
C LEU A 242 -29.53 32.38 -18.64
N LEU A 243 -28.39 32.59 -19.30
CA LEU A 243 -27.62 33.86 -19.26
C LEU A 243 -28.46 35.09 -19.64
N PRO A 244 -29.27 35.09 -20.72
CA PRO A 244 -30.06 36.27 -21.09
C PRO A 244 -31.16 36.59 -20.09
N ARG A 245 -31.68 35.56 -19.40
CA ARG A 245 -32.70 35.72 -18.37
C ARG A 245 -32.10 36.28 -17.10
N LEU A 246 -30.97 35.73 -16.66
CA LEU A 246 -30.26 36.24 -15.49
C LEU A 246 -29.82 37.68 -15.72
N ALA A 247 -29.20 37.99 -16.87
CA ALA A 247 -28.77 39.35 -17.21
C ALA A 247 -29.91 40.39 -17.19
N ALA A 248 -31.16 39.98 -17.45
CA ALA A 248 -32.33 40.85 -17.37
C ALA A 248 -32.87 41.04 -15.94
N GLU A 249 -32.49 40.15 -15.01
CA GLU A 249 -32.91 40.14 -13.61
C GLU A 249 -31.84 40.72 -12.66
N LEU A 250 -30.59 40.90 -13.14
CA LEU A 250 -29.50 41.50 -12.35
C LEU A 250 -29.73 42.98 -12.07
N SER A 251 -29.46 43.36 -10.83
CA SER A 251 -29.37 44.76 -10.43
C SER A 251 -28.18 45.44 -11.12
N PRO A 252 -28.28 46.75 -11.41
CA PRO A 252 -27.21 47.50 -12.08
C PRO A 252 -25.85 47.44 -11.36
N THR A 253 -25.85 47.34 -10.03
CA THR A 253 -24.63 47.22 -9.23
C THR A 253 -23.99 45.84 -9.39
N ILE A 254 -24.76 44.75 -9.32
CA ILE A 254 -24.23 43.39 -9.53
C ILE A 254 -23.75 43.20 -10.97
N ALA A 255 -24.46 43.76 -11.95
CA ALA A 255 -24.03 43.75 -13.34
C ALA A 255 -22.68 44.46 -13.53
N ALA A 256 -22.46 45.62 -12.90
CA ALA A 256 -21.18 46.34 -12.96
C ALA A 256 -20.01 45.54 -12.35
N LEU A 257 -20.26 44.85 -11.23
CA LEU A 257 -19.26 43.99 -10.58
C LEU A 257 -18.85 42.82 -11.50
N LEU A 258 -19.83 42.16 -12.13
CA LEU A 258 -19.57 41.08 -13.09
C LEU A 258 -18.81 41.55 -14.33
N VAL A 259 -19.22 42.69 -14.91
CA VAL A 259 -18.52 43.27 -16.07
C VAL A 259 -17.10 43.66 -15.68
N GLY A 260 -16.88 44.24 -14.50
CA GLY A 260 -15.54 44.55 -14.04
C GLY A 260 -14.67 43.32 -13.84
N GLY A 261 -15.25 42.20 -13.37
CA GLY A 261 -14.54 40.91 -13.32
C GLY A 261 -14.07 40.47 -14.70
N LEU A 262 -14.98 40.46 -15.68
CA LEU A 262 -14.65 40.11 -17.06
C LEU A 262 -13.61 41.05 -17.70
N VAL A 263 -13.62 42.34 -17.36
CA VAL A 263 -12.63 43.32 -17.84
C VAL A 263 -11.23 43.03 -17.28
N ARG A 264 -11.15 42.45 -16.07
CA ARG A 264 -9.89 42.11 -15.41
C ARG A 264 -9.41 40.69 -15.69
N GLY A 265 -10.13 39.90 -16.49
CA GLY A 265 -9.82 38.48 -16.72
C GLY A 265 -10.30 37.54 -15.61
N ASP A 266 -10.82 38.07 -14.49
CA ASP A 266 -11.25 37.29 -13.33
C ASP A 266 -12.20 36.12 -13.71
N LYS A 267 -11.90 34.90 -13.23
CA LYS A 267 -12.84 33.77 -13.30
C LYS A 267 -14.14 34.13 -12.59
N LEU A 268 -15.29 33.76 -13.18
CA LEU A 268 -16.62 34.11 -12.67
C LEU A 268 -16.88 33.66 -11.22
N GLU A 269 -16.14 32.64 -10.79
CA GLU A 269 -16.11 32.06 -9.44
C GLU A 269 -15.57 33.06 -8.40
N GLY A 270 -14.54 33.83 -8.73
CA GLY A 270 -13.89 34.80 -7.84
C GLY A 270 -14.60 36.15 -7.74
N VAL A 271 -15.32 36.57 -8.80
CA VAL A 271 -15.86 37.94 -8.94
C VAL A 271 -16.86 38.34 -7.85
N LEU A 272 -17.61 37.38 -7.30
CA LEU A 272 -18.61 37.61 -6.24
C LEU A 272 -18.30 36.92 -4.91
N SER A 273 -17.09 36.39 -4.77
CA SER A 273 -16.68 35.65 -3.57
C SER A 273 -16.30 36.60 -2.43
N ARG A 274 -16.80 36.32 -1.22
CA ARG A 274 -16.46 37.08 -0.01
C ARG A 274 -15.28 36.45 0.71
N PRO A 275 -14.37 37.24 1.30
CA PRO A 275 -13.43 36.72 2.28
C PRO A 275 -14.20 36.14 3.47
N GLY A 276 -14.21 34.80 3.60
CA GLY A 276 -14.78 34.08 4.75
C GLY A 276 -16.09 33.31 4.54
N ALA A 277 -16.59 33.15 3.30
CA ALA A 277 -17.77 32.32 3.04
C ALA A 277 -17.46 30.83 2.83
N ASP A 278 -16.24 30.48 2.40
CA ASP A 278 -15.80 29.09 2.23
C ASP A 278 -14.50 28.83 3.00
N GLY A 279 -14.53 27.80 3.84
CA GLY A 279 -13.30 27.18 4.31
C GLY A 279 -12.75 26.29 3.19
N ALA A 280 -11.49 26.53 2.82
CA ALA A 280 -10.67 25.77 1.88
C ALA A 280 -10.98 25.93 0.37
N SER A 281 -10.31 26.90 -0.26
CA SER A 281 -9.67 26.80 -1.59
C SER A 281 -9.12 28.20 -1.93
N ALA A 282 -7.82 28.31 -2.14
CA ALA A 282 -7.19 29.54 -2.59
C ALA A 282 -6.11 29.20 -3.61
N VAL A 283 -6.49 29.06 -4.87
CA VAL A 283 -5.63 29.29 -6.05
C VAL A 283 -6.55 29.67 -7.19
N ASP A 284 -6.31 30.84 -7.81
CA ASP A 284 -6.53 31.14 -9.23
C ASP A 284 -6.46 32.67 -9.40
N ASP A 285 -5.30 33.15 -9.85
CA ASP A 285 -5.14 34.43 -10.56
C ASP A 285 -3.90 34.25 -11.46
N ASP A 286 -4.13 33.77 -12.69
CA ASP A 286 -3.21 33.90 -13.83
C ASP A 286 -3.61 35.14 -14.64
N ASP A 287 -2.62 35.88 -15.14
CA ASP A 287 -2.62 36.55 -16.44
C ASP A 287 -1.22 37.21 -16.66
N ASP A 288 -0.39 36.49 -17.41
CA ASP A 288 0.36 36.87 -18.63
C ASP A 288 0.80 38.32 -18.89
N ASP A 289 2.06 38.51 -19.34
CA ASP A 289 2.39 38.81 -20.75
C ASP A 289 3.82 39.40 -20.97
N ASP A 290 4.46 38.84 -22.00
CA ASP A 290 5.19 39.51 -23.10
C ASP A 290 6.64 40.05 -22.97
N ASP A 291 7.46 39.39 -23.80
CA ASP A 291 8.16 39.93 -24.99
C ASP A 291 9.65 40.33 -24.96
N ASP A 292 10.30 39.73 -25.97
CA ASP A 292 11.23 40.31 -26.94
C ASP A 292 12.75 40.39 -26.69
N ASP A 293 13.42 39.68 -27.60
CA ASP A 293 14.47 40.14 -28.50
C ASP A 293 15.97 39.99 -28.13
N ASP A 294 16.60 39.25 -29.04
CA ASP A 294 17.81 39.57 -29.79
C ASP A 294 19.21 39.20 -29.25
N ASP A 295 19.80 38.31 -30.06
CA ASP A 295 21.08 38.48 -30.75
C ASP A 295 22.40 37.99 -30.11
N ASP A 296 22.92 36.99 -30.83
CA ASP A 296 24.21 37.01 -31.54
C ASP A 296 25.45 36.28 -30.95
N ASP A 297 25.96 35.43 -31.84
CA ASP A 297 27.37 35.16 -32.20
C ASP A 297 28.25 34.39 -31.19
N ASP A 298 29.12 33.45 -31.56
CA ASP A 298 29.61 32.92 -32.84
C ASP A 298 30.58 31.76 -32.48
N ASP A 299 30.78 30.82 -33.42
CA ASP A 299 32.03 30.10 -33.76
C ASP A 299 32.73 29.22 -32.67
N ASP A 300 33.33 28.04 -32.94
CA ASP A 300 33.68 27.30 -34.15
C ASP A 300 34.20 25.90 -33.70
N ASP A 301 34.06 24.93 -34.61
CA ASP A 301 34.97 23.84 -34.99
C ASP A 301 35.24 22.60 -34.09
N ASP A 302 34.80 21.46 -34.66
CA ASP A 302 35.58 20.27 -35.06
C ASP A 302 36.17 19.31 -34.00
N ASP A 303 35.62 18.08 -33.92
CA ASP A 303 36.17 16.86 -34.56
C ASP A 303 35.73 15.55 -33.86
N ASP A 304 35.13 14.68 -34.66
CA ASP A 304 35.29 13.22 -34.78
C ASP A 304 35.03 12.25 -33.60
N ASP A 305 33.91 11.53 -33.78
CA ASP A 305 33.78 10.08 -34.00
C ASP A 305 34.37 9.03 -33.02
N ASP A 306 33.54 7.99 -32.86
CA ASP A 306 33.76 6.62 -32.37
C ASP A 306 33.62 6.36 -30.86
N ASP A 307 32.44 5.88 -30.44
CA ASP A 307 32.26 4.74 -29.50
C ASP A 307 30.75 4.40 -29.34
N ASP A 308 30.18 3.71 -30.34
CA ASP A 308 28.74 3.46 -30.52
C ASP A 308 28.27 2.04 -30.10
N ASP A 309 28.95 1.38 -29.14
CA ASP A 309 28.63 -0.03 -28.78
C ASP A 309 28.27 -0.29 -27.29
N ASP A 310 28.26 0.72 -26.40
CA ASP A 310 28.01 0.53 -24.95
C ASP A 310 26.62 1.00 -24.44
N GLU A 311 25.75 1.59 -25.29
CA GLU A 311 24.46 2.14 -24.85
C GLU A 311 23.33 1.09 -24.65
N ALA A 312 23.53 -0.17 -25.06
CA ALA A 312 22.46 -1.18 -25.05
C ALA A 312 22.23 -1.92 -23.71
N GLU A 313 23.10 -1.76 -22.70
CA GLU A 313 22.94 -2.45 -21.40
C GLU A 313 22.14 -1.66 -20.35
N ALA A 314 21.85 -0.38 -20.56
CA ALA A 314 21.30 0.50 -19.52
C ALA A 314 19.76 0.50 -19.36
N ASP A 315 19.02 -0.16 -20.26
CA ASP A 315 17.54 -0.19 -20.27
C ASP A 315 16.96 -1.60 -20.02
N ARG A 316 17.78 -2.55 -19.59
CA ARG A 316 17.34 -3.94 -19.38
C ARG A 316 16.68 -4.11 -18.01
N SER A 317 15.59 -4.85 -17.98
CA SER A 317 14.89 -5.30 -16.76
C SER A 317 14.97 -6.83 -16.66
N PRO A 318 16.11 -7.41 -16.23
CA PRO A 318 16.40 -8.83 -16.43
C PRO A 318 15.41 -9.78 -15.75
N GLY A 319 14.88 -9.39 -14.58
CA GLY A 319 13.85 -10.15 -13.88
C GLY A 319 12.50 -10.08 -14.57
N TRP A 320 12.11 -8.89 -15.04
CA TRP A 320 10.91 -8.70 -15.86
C TRP A 320 10.96 -9.51 -17.16
N GLU A 321 12.07 -9.38 -17.90
CA GLU A 321 12.32 -10.14 -19.13
C GLU A 321 12.31 -11.65 -18.88
N ALA A 322 12.75 -12.12 -17.71
CA ALA A 322 12.72 -13.53 -17.34
C ALA A 322 11.30 -14.07 -17.17
N ILE A 323 10.41 -13.27 -16.56
CA ILE A 323 8.98 -13.59 -16.44
C ILE A 323 8.36 -13.63 -17.84
N ASP A 324 8.60 -12.61 -18.67
CA ASP A 324 8.07 -12.55 -20.04
C ASP A 324 8.57 -13.72 -20.91
N ARG A 325 9.85 -14.10 -20.79
CA ARG A 325 10.41 -15.29 -21.45
C ARG A 325 9.73 -16.58 -21.00
N ALA A 326 9.34 -16.69 -19.74
CA ALA A 326 8.64 -17.87 -19.24
C ALA A 326 7.18 -17.94 -19.73
N LEU A 327 6.57 -16.78 -20.00
CA LEU A 327 5.21 -16.66 -20.54
C LEU A 327 5.15 -16.89 -22.06
N ASP A 328 6.21 -16.57 -22.80
CA ASP A 328 6.26 -16.64 -24.27
C ASP A 328 5.89 -18.01 -24.88
N PRO A 329 6.27 -19.17 -24.32
CA PRO A 329 5.85 -20.47 -24.86
C PRO A 329 4.33 -20.69 -24.88
N ILE A 330 3.59 -20.00 -24.00
CA ILE A 330 2.13 -20.13 -23.86
C ILE A 330 1.42 -19.04 -24.67
N TYR A 331 1.95 -17.81 -24.66
CA TYR A 331 1.29 -16.65 -25.23
C TYR A 331 1.86 -16.18 -26.58
N HIS A 332 3.00 -16.72 -27.01
CA HIS A 332 3.62 -16.48 -28.31
C HIS A 332 3.81 -14.99 -28.61
N GLY A 333 4.41 -14.25 -27.67
CA GLY A 333 4.62 -12.81 -27.75
C GLY A 333 3.34 -11.95 -27.67
N LYS A 334 2.18 -12.54 -27.36
CA LYS A 334 0.95 -11.77 -27.15
C LYS A 334 1.09 -10.89 -25.91
N GLU A 335 0.83 -9.59 -26.07
CA GLU A 335 0.70 -8.66 -24.94
C GLU A 335 -0.46 -9.06 -24.01
N PRO A 336 -0.36 -8.78 -22.69
CA PRO A 336 -1.45 -9.03 -21.76
C PRO A 336 -2.69 -8.19 -22.14
N ASP A 337 -3.87 -8.78 -21.99
CA ASP A 337 -5.13 -8.09 -22.31
C ASP A 337 -5.42 -6.93 -21.33
N ARG A 338 -4.90 -7.04 -20.10
CA ARG A 338 -4.83 -5.97 -19.10
C ARG A 338 -3.52 -6.07 -18.32
N HIS A 339 -2.94 -4.92 -17.97
CA HIS A 339 -1.84 -4.84 -17.02
C HIS A 339 -2.16 -3.80 -15.95
N PHE A 340 -2.04 -4.20 -14.69
CA PHE A 340 -2.28 -3.36 -13.53
C PHE A 340 -0.95 -3.05 -12.86
N GLY A 341 -0.46 -1.82 -13.02
CA GLY A 341 0.71 -1.32 -12.31
C GLY A 341 0.34 -0.64 -11.00
N THR A 342 1.34 -0.44 -10.14
CA THR A 342 1.20 0.38 -8.93
C THR A 342 1.30 1.87 -9.28
N THR A 343 0.37 2.70 -8.78
CA THR A 343 0.44 4.17 -8.96
C THR A 343 1.67 4.77 -8.28
N VAL A 344 2.02 4.22 -7.11
CA VAL A 344 3.26 4.50 -6.40
C VAL A 344 3.94 3.16 -6.13
N PRO A 345 5.14 2.90 -6.67
CA PRO A 345 5.90 1.70 -6.38
C PRO A 345 6.10 1.49 -4.88
N TYR A 346 6.11 0.24 -4.43
CA TYR A 346 6.26 -0.11 -3.00
C TYR A 346 7.59 0.36 -2.41
N ALA A 347 8.67 0.26 -3.18
CA ALA A 347 9.98 0.80 -2.80
C ALA A 347 9.96 2.31 -2.54
N LEU A 348 8.95 3.03 -3.05
CA LEU A 348 8.72 4.46 -2.87
C LEU A 348 7.63 4.77 -1.84
N GLY A 349 7.26 3.79 -1.00
CA GLY A 349 6.24 3.96 0.05
C GLY A 349 4.80 3.73 -0.41
N GLY A 350 4.60 3.16 -1.60
CA GLY A 350 3.29 2.69 -2.05
C GLY A 350 2.69 1.62 -1.12
N ASN A 351 1.37 1.49 -1.10
CA ASN A 351 0.68 0.52 -0.24
C ASN A 351 0.67 -0.92 -0.81
N ASP A 352 1.07 -1.09 -2.07
CA ASP A 352 0.88 -2.31 -2.84
C ASP A 352 2.24 -2.84 -3.33
N PRO A 353 2.72 -3.98 -2.77
CA PRO A 353 4.09 -4.47 -2.99
C PRO A 353 4.32 -5.16 -4.33
N VAL A 354 3.28 -5.67 -4.96
CA VAL A 354 3.42 -6.30 -6.28
C VAL A 354 3.45 -5.18 -7.32
N HIS A 355 4.60 -5.00 -7.98
CA HIS A 355 4.85 -3.91 -8.92
C HIS A 355 3.85 -3.89 -10.08
N GLY A 356 3.55 -5.07 -10.64
CA GLY A 356 2.63 -5.22 -11.77
C GLY A 356 1.86 -6.54 -11.72
N ILE A 357 0.65 -6.55 -12.27
CA ILE A 357 -0.17 -7.76 -12.44
C ILE A 357 -0.69 -7.77 -13.87
N SER A 358 -0.15 -8.68 -14.68
CA SER A 358 -0.61 -8.93 -16.05
C SER A 358 -1.77 -9.92 -16.06
N VAL A 359 -2.77 -9.69 -16.89
CA VAL A 359 -3.94 -10.57 -17.03
C VAL A 359 -4.16 -10.95 -18.48
N TYR A 360 -4.19 -12.25 -18.73
CA TYR A 360 -4.41 -12.84 -20.05
C TYR A 360 -5.78 -13.53 -20.10
N LEU A 361 -6.54 -13.28 -21.17
CA LEU A 361 -7.75 -14.02 -21.48
C LEU A 361 -7.39 -15.34 -22.16
N ARG A 362 -7.94 -16.42 -21.61
CA ARG A 362 -7.82 -17.76 -22.17
C ARG A 362 -9.19 -18.35 -22.44
N ASP A 363 -9.32 -19.05 -23.58
CA ASP A 363 -10.54 -19.79 -23.94
C ASP A 363 -10.42 -21.30 -23.66
N GLU A 364 -9.18 -21.83 -23.67
CA GLU A 364 -8.89 -23.24 -23.45
C GLU A 364 -8.05 -23.44 -22.18
N PRO A 365 -8.15 -24.60 -21.49
CA PRO A 365 -9.11 -25.70 -21.71
C PRO A 365 -10.53 -25.33 -21.30
N VAL A 366 -10.68 -24.31 -20.46
CA VAL A 366 -11.94 -23.65 -20.12
C VAL A 366 -11.71 -22.14 -20.17
N PRO A 367 -12.74 -21.32 -20.47
CA PRO A 367 -12.57 -19.87 -20.45
C PRO A 367 -12.19 -19.37 -19.05
N HIS A 368 -11.04 -18.70 -18.95
CA HIS A 368 -10.55 -18.11 -17.69
C HIS A 368 -9.72 -16.85 -17.93
N PHE A 369 -9.57 -16.06 -16.88
CA PHE A 369 -8.50 -15.08 -16.73
C PHE A 369 -7.29 -15.76 -16.10
N HIS A 370 -6.10 -15.50 -16.63
CA HIS A 370 -4.83 -15.92 -16.04
C HIS A 370 -4.05 -14.66 -15.61
N TYR A 371 -3.99 -14.45 -14.31
CA TYR A 371 -3.24 -13.37 -13.66
C TYR A 371 -1.82 -13.84 -13.37
N VAL A 372 -0.84 -12.97 -13.62
CA VAL A 372 0.58 -13.22 -13.37
C VAL A 372 1.18 -11.99 -12.69
N THR A 373 1.80 -12.18 -11.53
CA THR A 373 2.43 -11.08 -10.79
C THR A 373 3.85 -10.81 -11.26
N TYR A 374 4.27 -9.56 -11.05
CA TYR A 374 5.62 -9.06 -11.22
C TYR A 374 5.93 -8.27 -9.95
N GLY A 375 6.83 -8.78 -9.10
CA GLY A 375 7.32 -8.02 -7.96
C GLY A 375 7.73 -8.86 -6.75
N PHE A 376 7.45 -10.16 -6.72
CA PHE A 376 8.03 -11.03 -5.68
C PHE A 376 9.46 -11.44 -6.01
N THR A 377 9.87 -11.34 -7.27
CA THR A 377 11.24 -11.51 -7.76
C THR A 377 11.95 -10.16 -7.93
N ASP A 378 13.28 -10.20 -8.00
CA ASP A 378 14.10 -9.01 -8.28
C ASP A 378 13.90 -8.57 -9.74
N LEU A 379 12.97 -7.66 -10.00
CA LEU A 379 12.58 -7.31 -11.40
C LEU A 379 13.67 -6.55 -12.16
N PHE A 380 14.33 -5.62 -11.48
CA PHE A 380 15.25 -4.66 -12.08
C PHE A 380 16.69 -4.95 -11.67
N VAL A 381 16.94 -4.95 -10.36
CA VAL A 381 18.25 -5.17 -9.76
C VAL A 381 18.15 -6.23 -8.67
N LYS A 382 19.22 -7.00 -8.46
CA LYS A 382 19.34 -7.94 -7.35
C LYS A 382 19.25 -7.21 -6.02
N GLU A 383 18.24 -7.53 -5.20
CA GLU A 383 18.06 -6.91 -3.87
C GLU A 383 18.58 -7.77 -2.71
N THR A 384 18.71 -9.09 -2.89
CA THR A 384 19.18 -10.02 -1.86
C THR A 384 20.62 -10.50 -2.09
N GLU A 385 21.32 -10.89 -1.02
CA GLU A 385 22.72 -11.35 -1.09
C GLU A 385 22.88 -12.73 -1.74
N ASP A 386 21.84 -13.58 -1.67
CA ASP A 386 21.86 -14.92 -2.24
C ASP A 386 21.91 -14.85 -3.78
N PRO A 387 23.02 -15.26 -4.43
CA PRO A 387 23.14 -15.21 -5.88
C PRO A 387 22.31 -16.32 -6.57
N GLU A 388 21.84 -17.32 -5.84
CA GLU A 388 21.08 -18.43 -6.41
C GLU A 388 19.58 -18.12 -6.48
N GLU A 389 19.00 -17.34 -5.56
CA GLU A 389 17.56 -17.03 -5.54
C GLU A 389 17.28 -15.56 -5.86
N THR A 390 16.22 -15.30 -6.64
CA THR A 390 15.76 -13.93 -6.92
C THR A 390 14.60 -13.52 -6.01
N GLY A 391 14.70 -12.38 -5.33
CA GLY A 391 13.70 -11.86 -4.40
C GLY A 391 13.23 -12.88 -3.37
N PHE A 392 11.92 -13.12 -3.31
CA PHE A 392 11.28 -14.16 -2.49
C PHE A 392 11.30 -15.57 -3.11
N GLY A 393 11.85 -15.73 -4.32
CA GLY A 393 12.00 -17.02 -4.99
C GLY A 393 10.74 -17.53 -5.71
N PHE A 394 9.72 -16.70 -5.89
CA PHE A 394 8.51 -17.06 -6.64
C PHE A 394 7.82 -15.83 -7.26
N GLU A 395 6.93 -16.05 -8.22
CA GLU A 395 5.83 -15.14 -8.59
C GLU A 395 4.50 -15.86 -8.41
N LEU A 396 3.43 -15.14 -8.10
CA LEU A 396 2.08 -15.70 -8.00
C LEU A 396 1.39 -15.73 -9.36
N THR A 397 0.67 -16.82 -9.61
CA THR A 397 -0.33 -16.87 -10.68
C THR A 397 -1.71 -17.14 -10.09
N PHE A 398 -2.75 -16.71 -10.79
CA PHE A 398 -4.12 -17.01 -10.40
C PHE A 398 -4.96 -17.24 -11.64
N ARG A 399 -5.80 -18.28 -11.62
CA ARG A 399 -6.69 -18.60 -12.74
C ARG A 399 -8.13 -18.56 -12.27
N LEU A 400 -8.91 -17.66 -12.86
CA LEU A 400 -10.31 -17.41 -12.50
C LEU A 400 -11.22 -17.73 -13.68
N ALA A 401 -12.18 -18.63 -13.49
CA ALA A 401 -13.17 -18.96 -14.50
C ALA A 401 -13.94 -17.70 -14.92
N ARG A 402 -14.22 -17.57 -16.22
CA ARG A 402 -14.97 -16.45 -16.79
C ARG A 402 -16.03 -16.94 -17.76
N ALA A 403 -17.05 -16.13 -18.03
CA ALA A 403 -17.92 -16.42 -19.16
C ALA A 403 -17.15 -16.19 -20.49
N PRO A 404 -17.42 -16.94 -21.58
CA PRO A 404 -16.73 -16.74 -22.86
C PRO A 404 -16.80 -15.31 -23.39
N SER A 405 -17.91 -14.61 -23.13
CA SER A 405 -18.13 -13.21 -23.53
C SER A 405 -17.53 -12.18 -22.58
N GLU A 406 -17.06 -12.60 -21.41
CA GLU A 406 -16.49 -11.72 -20.41
C GLU A 406 -15.03 -11.45 -20.74
N THR A 407 -14.70 -10.17 -20.91
CA THR A 407 -13.36 -9.74 -21.32
C THR A 407 -12.66 -8.87 -20.29
N GLU A 408 -13.41 -8.29 -19.35
CA GLU A 408 -12.84 -7.43 -18.31
C GLU A 408 -12.58 -8.26 -17.05
N PRO A 409 -11.33 -8.37 -16.57
CA PRO A 409 -11.03 -9.12 -15.36
C PRO A 409 -11.56 -8.38 -14.12
N PRO A 410 -12.17 -9.08 -13.16
CA PRO A 410 -12.69 -8.44 -11.97
C PRO A 410 -11.56 -7.90 -11.07
N ALA A 411 -11.73 -6.66 -10.59
CA ALA A 411 -10.74 -5.95 -9.77
C ALA A 411 -10.40 -6.67 -8.45
N TRP A 412 -11.32 -7.47 -7.89
CA TRP A 412 -11.07 -8.20 -6.65
C TRP A 412 -9.93 -9.21 -6.78
N GLY A 413 -9.70 -9.79 -7.98
CA GLY A 413 -8.60 -10.72 -8.22
C GLY A 413 -7.23 -10.03 -8.08
N VAL A 414 -7.12 -8.79 -8.57
CA VAL A 414 -5.93 -7.94 -8.41
C VAL A 414 -5.72 -7.60 -6.93
N ASN A 415 -6.79 -7.21 -6.24
CA ASN A 415 -6.75 -6.87 -4.81
C ASN A 415 -6.38 -8.08 -3.92
N LEU A 416 -6.81 -9.29 -4.29
CA LEU A 416 -6.42 -10.52 -3.62
C LEU A 416 -4.90 -10.72 -3.70
N LEU A 417 -4.33 -10.65 -4.91
CA LEU A 417 -2.89 -10.83 -5.13
C LEU A 417 -2.05 -9.76 -4.41
N GLN A 418 -2.49 -8.49 -4.42
CA GLN A 418 -1.83 -7.43 -3.65
C GLN A 418 -1.92 -7.66 -2.13
N THR A 419 -3.02 -8.25 -1.66
CA THR A 419 -3.18 -8.60 -0.24
C THR A 419 -2.26 -9.72 0.18
N LEU A 420 -2.09 -10.75 -0.67
CA LEU A 420 -1.08 -11.78 -0.47
C LEU A 420 0.34 -11.20 -0.53
N GLY A 421 0.59 -10.24 -1.43
CA GLY A 421 1.83 -9.47 -1.47
C GLY A 421 2.13 -8.76 -0.15
N ARG A 422 1.19 -7.95 0.35
CA ARG A 422 1.36 -7.24 1.64
C ARG A 422 1.65 -8.19 2.79
N TYR A 423 1.04 -9.37 2.77
CA TYR A 423 1.31 -10.41 3.75
C TYR A 423 2.77 -10.89 3.70
N VAL A 424 3.26 -11.28 2.52
CA VAL A 424 4.64 -11.78 2.33
C VAL A 424 5.65 -10.71 2.69
N PHE A 425 5.52 -9.50 2.13
CA PHE A 425 6.45 -8.39 2.36
C PHE A 425 6.43 -7.89 3.82
N GLY A 426 5.27 -7.94 4.48
CA GLY A 426 5.14 -7.50 5.87
C GLY A 426 5.66 -8.51 6.90
N THR A 427 5.78 -9.78 6.54
CA THR A 427 6.15 -10.86 7.48
C THR A 427 7.43 -11.60 7.11
N GLY A 428 7.89 -11.48 5.87
CA GLY A 428 8.98 -12.30 5.29
C GLY A 428 8.55 -13.72 4.91
N ASN A 429 7.29 -14.10 5.17
CA ASN A 429 6.82 -15.46 5.01
C ASN A 429 6.44 -15.74 3.55
N ARG A 430 7.26 -16.55 2.88
CA ARG A 430 7.13 -16.94 1.46
C ARG A 430 5.99 -17.95 1.22
N PHE A 431 5.42 -17.94 0.01
CA PHE A 431 4.51 -19.00 -0.45
C PHE A 431 5.25 -20.05 -1.28
N SER A 432 4.82 -21.31 -1.15
CA SER A 432 5.36 -22.44 -1.91
C SER A 432 4.22 -23.43 -2.22
N ALA A 433 4.46 -24.31 -3.18
CA ALA A 433 3.57 -25.43 -3.44
C ALA A 433 3.34 -26.27 -2.16
N GLY A 434 2.10 -26.65 -1.93
CA GLY A 434 1.66 -27.36 -0.73
C GLY A 434 1.17 -26.44 0.41
N HIS A 435 1.39 -25.12 0.31
CA HIS A 435 0.85 -24.17 1.28
C HIS A 435 -0.67 -24.02 1.15
N LYS A 436 -1.31 -23.55 2.22
CA LYS A 436 -2.75 -23.35 2.33
C LYS A 436 -3.08 -22.21 3.28
N MET A 437 -4.19 -21.52 3.06
CA MET A 437 -4.64 -20.41 3.88
C MET A 437 -6.16 -20.38 3.97
N GLY A 438 -6.71 -20.43 5.18
CA GLY A 438 -8.12 -20.14 5.41
C GLY A 438 -8.39 -18.64 5.32
N LEU A 439 -9.51 -18.24 4.70
CA LEU A 439 -9.95 -16.85 4.63
C LEU A 439 -11.06 -16.60 5.65
N SER A 440 -11.15 -15.38 6.17
CA SER A 440 -12.19 -14.96 7.14
C SER A 440 -13.52 -14.62 6.47
N GLY A 441 -13.85 -15.34 5.40
CA GLY A 441 -15.00 -15.09 4.53
C GLY A 441 -14.77 -15.66 3.11
N PRO A 442 -15.71 -15.41 2.19
CA PRO A 442 -15.54 -15.76 0.78
C PRO A 442 -14.33 -15.06 0.15
N ILE A 443 -13.69 -15.71 -0.82
CA ILE A 443 -12.54 -15.19 -1.58
C ILE A 443 -12.86 -13.87 -2.32
N SER A 444 -14.14 -13.64 -2.60
CA SER A 444 -14.66 -12.42 -3.22
C SER A 444 -15.80 -11.87 -2.37
N GLU A 445 -15.65 -10.64 -1.89
CA GLU A 445 -16.68 -9.97 -1.09
C GLU A 445 -17.92 -9.66 -1.94
N GLY A 446 -19.11 -9.89 -1.38
CA GLY A 446 -20.38 -9.59 -2.04
C GLY A 446 -20.83 -10.61 -3.10
N LEU A 447 -20.00 -11.61 -3.43
CA LEU A 447 -20.40 -12.73 -4.28
C LEU A 447 -20.80 -13.94 -3.45
N ASP A 448 -21.87 -14.61 -3.86
CA ASP A 448 -22.29 -15.89 -3.27
C ASP A 448 -21.37 -17.00 -3.78
N THR A 449 -20.28 -17.25 -3.06
CA THR A 449 -19.31 -18.31 -3.37
C THR A 449 -18.95 -19.10 -2.12
N ARG A 450 -18.71 -20.40 -2.33
CA ARG A 450 -18.23 -21.32 -1.29
C ARG A 450 -16.72 -21.37 -1.18
N MET A 451 -15.99 -20.62 -2.02
CA MET A 451 -14.54 -20.53 -1.94
C MET A 451 -14.16 -19.63 -0.78
N THR A 452 -13.69 -20.21 0.33
CA THR A 452 -13.38 -19.49 1.58
C THR A 452 -11.96 -19.80 2.08
N ALA A 453 -11.15 -20.44 1.25
CA ALA A 453 -9.77 -20.76 1.54
C ALA A 453 -8.96 -20.81 0.24
N LEU A 454 -7.65 -20.77 0.36
CA LEU A 454 -6.68 -20.84 -0.71
C LEU A 454 -5.77 -22.04 -0.49
N LEU A 455 -5.36 -22.67 -1.59
CA LEU A 455 -4.17 -23.51 -1.64
C LEU A 455 -3.19 -22.96 -2.67
N PHE A 456 -1.93 -23.33 -2.51
CA PHE A 456 -0.82 -22.92 -3.36
C PHE A 456 -0.17 -24.17 -3.95
N THR A 457 0.11 -24.15 -5.25
CA THR A 457 0.72 -25.27 -5.98
C THR A 457 1.52 -24.72 -7.15
N ASP A 458 2.43 -25.51 -7.72
CA ASP A 458 3.15 -25.07 -8.91
C ASP A 458 2.18 -24.81 -10.07
N ASP A 459 2.41 -23.75 -10.83
CA ASP A 459 1.60 -23.45 -12.01
C ASP A 459 1.63 -24.66 -12.99
N PRO A 460 0.47 -25.11 -13.48
CA PRO A 460 0.40 -26.32 -14.30
C PRO A 460 1.03 -26.17 -15.69
N GLU A 461 1.27 -24.95 -16.16
CA GLU A 461 1.84 -24.69 -17.49
C GLU A 461 3.18 -23.94 -17.43
N LEU A 462 3.38 -23.06 -16.44
CA LEU A 462 4.60 -22.28 -16.30
C LEU A 462 5.67 -23.04 -15.51
N GLY A 463 6.90 -23.05 -16.03
CA GLY A 463 8.06 -23.66 -15.39
C GLY A 463 8.82 -22.70 -14.47
N ASP A 464 10.10 -22.98 -14.24
CA ASP A 464 10.96 -22.10 -13.43
C ASP A 464 11.28 -20.78 -14.15
N ILE A 465 11.43 -19.71 -13.37
CA ILE A 465 11.90 -18.40 -13.81
C ILE A 465 13.42 -18.39 -13.63
N GLN A 466 14.15 -18.20 -14.73
CA GLN A 466 15.60 -18.03 -14.71
C GLN A 466 15.96 -16.62 -15.19
N SER A 467 16.52 -15.84 -14.26
CA SER A 467 17.03 -14.49 -14.51
C SER A 467 18.53 -14.42 -14.17
N ASP A 468 19.14 -13.29 -14.51
CA ASP A 468 20.51 -12.96 -14.08
C ASP A 468 20.60 -12.74 -12.56
N HIS A 469 19.46 -12.51 -11.91
CA HIS A 469 19.32 -12.28 -10.47
C HIS A 469 19.06 -13.57 -9.66
N GLY A 470 19.01 -14.72 -10.32
CA GLY A 470 18.75 -16.02 -9.70
C GLY A 470 17.49 -16.72 -10.23
N ARG A 471 17.12 -17.81 -9.56
CA ARG A 471 15.98 -18.68 -9.90
C ARG A 471 14.78 -18.41 -9.01
N ALA A 472 13.60 -18.53 -9.61
CA ALA A 472 12.30 -18.48 -8.95
C ALA A 472 11.32 -19.45 -9.64
N ARG A 473 10.11 -19.58 -9.10
CA ARG A 473 9.04 -20.44 -9.66
C ARG A 473 7.70 -19.72 -9.75
N PHE A 474 6.77 -20.20 -10.57
CA PHE A 474 5.39 -19.73 -10.52
C PHE A 474 4.55 -20.57 -9.55
N VAL A 475 3.96 -19.91 -8.56
CA VAL A 475 3.08 -20.52 -7.57
C VAL A 475 1.63 -20.09 -7.85
N GLN A 476 0.82 -21.02 -8.31
CA GLN A 476 -0.59 -20.79 -8.57
C GLN A 476 -1.41 -20.79 -7.28
N VAL A 477 -2.14 -19.70 -7.08
CA VAL A 477 -3.21 -19.56 -6.08
C VAL A 477 -4.46 -20.27 -6.59
N VAL A 478 -5.08 -21.09 -5.76
CA VAL A 478 -6.31 -21.83 -6.10
C VAL A 478 -7.33 -21.66 -4.98
N GLY A 479 -8.53 -21.16 -5.33
CA GLY A 479 -9.65 -21.07 -4.40
C GLY A 479 -10.23 -22.45 -4.09
N ILE A 480 -10.39 -22.73 -2.80
CA ILE A 480 -10.99 -23.97 -2.28
C ILE A 480 -12.11 -23.71 -1.29
N THR A 481 -12.98 -24.71 -1.17
CA THR A 481 -14.05 -24.73 -0.17
C THR A 481 -13.51 -24.95 1.23
N ASP A 482 -14.28 -24.54 2.23
CA ASP A 482 -14.02 -24.85 3.64
C ASP A 482 -13.94 -26.37 3.91
N GLU A 483 -14.76 -27.19 3.24
CA GLU A 483 -14.66 -28.65 3.36
C GLU A 483 -13.34 -29.20 2.83
N GLU A 484 -12.87 -28.70 1.68
CA GLU A 484 -11.56 -29.05 1.11
C GLU A 484 -10.42 -28.56 1.99
N TYR A 485 -10.53 -27.36 2.58
CA TYR A 485 -9.55 -26.81 3.50
C TYR A 485 -9.42 -27.63 4.78
N ARG A 486 -10.54 -28.05 5.38
CA ARG A 486 -10.54 -28.95 6.54
C ARG A 486 -9.90 -30.29 6.22
N LEU A 487 -10.17 -30.86 5.04
CA LEU A 487 -9.58 -32.12 4.60
C LEU A 487 -8.05 -32.04 4.60
N ILE A 488 -7.46 -31.00 4.01
CA ILE A 488 -6.00 -30.88 3.91
C ILE A 488 -5.30 -30.58 5.24
N GLN A 489 -6.04 -30.15 6.27
CA GLN A 489 -5.51 -30.07 7.64
C GLN A 489 -5.45 -31.44 8.33
N GLU A 490 -6.26 -32.40 7.88
CA GLU A 490 -6.33 -33.76 8.44
C GLU A 490 -5.55 -34.79 7.61
N TRP A 491 -5.22 -34.44 6.36
CA TRP A 491 -4.56 -35.31 5.40
C TRP A 491 -3.40 -34.57 4.73
N SER A 492 -3.49 -34.25 3.44
CA SER A 492 -2.38 -33.72 2.67
C SER A 492 -2.85 -32.70 1.64
N THR A 493 -2.15 -31.56 1.56
CA THR A 493 -2.37 -30.58 0.49
C THR A 493 -2.10 -31.19 -0.87
N ASP A 494 -0.98 -31.91 -1.03
CA ASP A 494 -0.60 -32.56 -2.29
C ASP A 494 -1.63 -33.61 -2.71
N GLY A 495 -2.13 -34.40 -1.76
CA GLY A 495 -3.20 -35.36 -2.00
C GLY A 495 -4.48 -34.70 -2.53
N LEU A 496 -4.86 -33.54 -1.99
CA LEU A 496 -5.97 -32.77 -2.55
C LEU A 496 -5.63 -32.21 -3.93
N VAL A 497 -4.43 -31.65 -4.13
CA VAL A 497 -3.99 -31.12 -5.44
C VAL A 497 -4.06 -32.20 -6.53
N GLU A 498 -3.62 -33.43 -6.25
CA GLU A 498 -3.77 -34.57 -7.16
C GLU A 498 -5.23 -34.78 -7.57
N ILE A 499 -6.16 -34.75 -6.61
CA ILE A 499 -7.59 -34.92 -6.87
C ILE A 499 -8.13 -33.76 -7.69
N LEU A 500 -7.81 -32.53 -7.30
CA LEU A 500 -8.28 -31.33 -8.00
C LEU A 500 -7.77 -31.31 -9.44
N LYS A 501 -6.53 -31.73 -9.72
CA LYS A 501 -5.99 -31.83 -11.09
C LYS A 501 -6.81 -32.77 -11.99
N THR A 502 -7.51 -33.76 -11.42
CA THR A 502 -8.42 -34.65 -12.19
C THR A 502 -9.79 -34.04 -12.48
N LYS A 503 -10.18 -33.00 -11.74
CA LYS A 503 -11.53 -32.41 -11.79
C LYS A 503 -11.55 -30.99 -12.36
N LEU A 504 -10.48 -30.24 -12.14
CA LEU A 504 -10.34 -28.83 -12.47
C LEU A 504 -9.17 -28.69 -13.47
N PRO A 505 -9.46 -28.53 -14.77
CA PRO A 505 -8.44 -28.24 -15.77
C PRO A 505 -7.61 -27.03 -15.34
N TYR A 506 -6.28 -27.19 -15.31
CA TYR A 506 -5.32 -26.18 -14.83
C TYR A 506 -5.64 -25.58 -13.46
N LEU A 507 -6.41 -26.29 -12.62
CA LEU A 507 -6.82 -25.82 -11.30
C LEU A 507 -7.46 -24.43 -11.33
N VAL A 508 -8.21 -24.13 -12.40
CA VAL A 508 -8.97 -22.88 -12.52
C VAL A 508 -9.96 -22.78 -11.37
N THR A 509 -9.96 -21.64 -10.69
CA THR A 509 -10.90 -21.32 -9.62
C THR A 509 -12.24 -20.92 -10.25
N ASP A 510 -13.26 -21.75 -10.03
CA ASP A 510 -14.64 -21.46 -10.40
C ASP A 510 -15.43 -21.08 -9.14
N LEU A 511 -15.93 -19.85 -9.08
CA LEU A 511 -16.67 -19.35 -7.91
C LEU A 511 -18.01 -20.04 -7.70
N ALA A 512 -18.59 -20.64 -8.75
CA ALA A 512 -19.89 -21.31 -8.69
C ALA A 512 -19.78 -22.79 -8.28
N ARG A 513 -18.57 -23.34 -8.13
CA ARG A 513 -18.39 -24.77 -7.84
C ARG A 513 -18.67 -25.12 -6.37
N GLY A 514 -19.16 -26.34 -6.15
CA GLY A 514 -19.17 -26.98 -4.84
C GLY A 514 -17.85 -27.67 -4.50
N SER A 515 -17.82 -28.35 -3.36
CA SER A 515 -16.66 -29.15 -2.95
C SER A 515 -16.54 -30.40 -3.84
N VAL A 516 -15.32 -30.78 -4.22
CA VAL A 516 -15.11 -32.06 -4.92
C VAL A 516 -15.51 -33.28 -4.07
N LEU A 517 -15.63 -33.10 -2.76
CA LEU A 517 -16.04 -34.14 -1.80
C LEU A 517 -17.55 -34.40 -1.79
N GLU A 518 -18.35 -33.65 -2.56
CA GLU A 518 -19.78 -33.93 -2.72
C GLU A 518 -20.04 -35.19 -3.57
N ASP A 519 -19.06 -35.60 -4.38
CA ASP A 519 -19.07 -36.91 -5.03
C ASP A 519 -18.79 -37.99 -3.97
N VAL A 520 -19.85 -38.69 -3.56
CA VAL A 520 -19.81 -39.75 -2.53
C VAL A 520 -18.77 -40.83 -2.84
N THR A 521 -18.53 -41.14 -4.12
CA THR A 521 -17.54 -42.16 -4.50
C THR A 521 -16.13 -41.65 -4.28
N LEU A 522 -15.88 -40.40 -4.67
CA LEU A 522 -14.60 -39.73 -4.43
C LEU A 522 -14.35 -39.53 -2.93
N ALA A 523 -15.33 -39.04 -2.18
CA ALA A 523 -15.22 -38.85 -0.74
C ALA A 523 -14.85 -40.15 -0.01
N ALA A 524 -15.43 -41.29 -0.41
CA ALA A 524 -15.09 -42.59 0.15
C ALA A 524 -13.67 -43.07 -0.21
N GLU A 525 -13.17 -42.75 -1.41
CA GLU A 525 -11.77 -42.98 -1.78
C GLU A 525 -10.83 -42.09 -0.95
N VAL A 526 -11.14 -40.80 -0.87
CA VAL A 526 -10.37 -39.82 -0.08
C VAL A 526 -10.28 -40.25 1.36
N GLN A 527 -11.39 -40.65 1.99
CA GLN A 527 -11.37 -41.11 3.38
C GLN A 527 -10.46 -42.33 3.57
N ARG A 528 -10.49 -43.29 2.63
CA ARG A 528 -9.55 -44.44 2.66
C ARG A 528 -8.10 -44.01 2.55
N ARG A 529 -7.80 -43.00 1.71
CA ARG A 529 -6.45 -42.44 1.61
C ARG A 529 -6.05 -41.72 2.90
N VAL A 530 -6.92 -40.90 3.48
CA VAL A 530 -6.68 -40.22 4.77
C VAL A 530 -6.32 -41.23 5.86
N ASP A 531 -7.14 -42.28 6.01
CA ASP A 531 -6.94 -43.31 7.02
C ASP A 531 -5.65 -44.12 6.83
N ALA A 532 -5.19 -44.26 5.57
CA ALA A 532 -3.99 -45.03 5.24
C ALA A 532 -2.71 -44.18 5.30
N GLU A 533 -2.75 -42.96 4.78
CA GLU A 533 -1.59 -42.10 4.55
C GLU A 533 -1.29 -41.20 5.76
N GLY A 534 -2.30 -40.82 6.53
CA GLY A 534 -2.20 -39.87 7.64
C GLY A 534 -1.95 -38.43 7.17
N SER A 535 -1.74 -37.53 8.13
CA SER A 535 -1.53 -36.11 7.86
C SER A 535 -0.07 -35.81 7.46
N SER A 536 0.10 -34.89 6.51
CA SER A 536 1.38 -34.27 6.18
C SER A 536 1.66 -33.01 6.99
N GLU A 537 0.65 -32.43 7.66
CA GLU A 537 0.82 -31.27 8.55
C GLU A 537 1.51 -31.68 9.85
N ASP A 538 2.69 -31.13 10.16
CA ASP A 538 3.61 -31.54 11.23
C ASP A 538 3.80 -30.51 12.33
N LEU A 539 3.25 -29.30 12.18
CA LEU A 539 3.36 -28.23 13.16
C LEU A 539 2.09 -27.36 13.13
N THR A 540 1.65 -26.88 14.30
CA THR A 540 0.71 -25.75 14.42
C THR A 540 1.33 -24.66 15.28
N PHE A 541 1.21 -23.40 14.83
CA PHE A 541 1.53 -22.25 15.66
C PHE A 541 0.32 -21.89 16.54
N ALA A 542 0.49 -22.07 17.84
CA ALA A 542 -0.50 -21.80 18.88
C ALA A 542 -0.16 -20.47 19.56
N GLY A 543 -0.54 -19.34 18.93
CA GLY A 543 -0.18 -17.96 19.29
C GLY A 543 0.22 -17.77 20.77
N GLU A 544 -0.77 -17.71 21.67
CA GLU A 544 -0.53 -17.79 23.12
C GLU A 544 -0.69 -19.24 23.58
N MET A 545 0.39 -19.80 24.12
CA MET A 545 0.43 -21.16 24.66
C MET A 545 1.16 -21.15 25.99
N GLY A 546 0.46 -21.54 27.06
CA GLY A 546 1.03 -21.66 28.39
C GLY A 546 1.55 -23.08 28.62
N ILE A 547 2.80 -23.19 29.05
CA ILE A 547 3.40 -24.46 29.50
C ILE A 547 3.72 -24.33 30.99
N ALA A 548 3.22 -25.25 31.80
CA ALA A 548 3.60 -25.35 33.21
C ALA A 548 3.93 -26.79 33.59
N ILE A 549 5.08 -26.98 34.24
CA ILE A 549 5.53 -28.28 34.74
C ILE A 549 5.69 -28.17 36.25
N ASP A 550 4.93 -28.96 37.01
CA ASP A 550 4.95 -28.97 38.48
C ASP A 550 4.85 -30.41 39.02
N ASP A 551 5.76 -30.79 39.92
CA ASP A 551 5.86 -32.14 40.52
C ASP A 551 5.71 -33.30 39.51
N GLY A 552 6.30 -33.16 38.33
CA GLY A 552 6.21 -34.16 37.26
C GLY A 552 4.87 -34.22 36.52
N SER A 553 3.98 -33.26 36.76
CA SER A 553 2.73 -33.05 36.00
C SER A 553 2.92 -31.93 34.99
N VAL A 554 2.34 -32.08 33.81
CA VAL A 554 2.40 -31.15 32.70
C VAL A 554 1.02 -30.55 32.49
N ARG A 555 0.94 -29.22 32.48
CA ARG A 555 -0.24 -28.46 32.08
C ARG A 555 0.07 -27.68 30.81
N LEU A 556 -0.73 -27.92 29.77
CA LEU A 556 -0.68 -27.20 28.52
C LEU A 556 -1.95 -26.36 28.39
N GLN A 557 -1.83 -25.04 28.29
CA GLN A 557 -2.94 -24.12 28.09
C GLN A 557 -2.88 -23.54 26.68
N LEU A 558 -4.00 -23.58 25.95
CA LEU A 558 -4.09 -23.06 24.60
C LEU A 558 -5.51 -22.65 24.23
N GLY A 559 -5.63 -21.63 23.39
CA GLY A 559 -6.91 -21.21 22.84
C GLY A 559 -7.58 -22.33 22.02
N SER A 560 -8.91 -22.41 22.08
CA SER A 560 -9.75 -23.37 21.36
C SER A 560 -9.42 -23.51 19.87
N LEU A 561 -9.11 -22.40 19.21
CA LEU A 561 -8.74 -22.41 17.79
C LEU A 561 -7.49 -23.25 17.51
N TYR A 562 -6.50 -23.18 18.41
CA TYR A 562 -5.27 -23.96 18.32
C TYR A 562 -5.45 -25.37 18.88
N ALA A 563 -6.30 -25.53 19.90
CA ALA A 563 -6.59 -26.83 20.50
C ALA A 563 -7.25 -27.80 19.53
N ALA A 564 -7.95 -27.30 18.51
CA ALA A 564 -8.47 -28.10 17.41
C ALA A 564 -7.38 -28.83 16.60
N ALA A 565 -6.11 -28.41 16.66
CA ALA A 565 -4.99 -29.12 16.04
C ALA A 565 -4.64 -30.44 16.76
N ILE A 566 -4.78 -30.49 18.08
CA ILE A 566 -4.39 -31.65 18.89
C ILE A 566 -5.10 -32.96 18.47
N PRO A 567 -6.44 -33.04 18.38
CA PRO A 567 -7.11 -34.28 17.98
C PRO A 567 -6.75 -34.68 16.53
N ARG A 568 -6.48 -33.71 15.65
CA ARG A 568 -6.02 -33.95 14.27
C ARG A 568 -4.60 -34.54 14.25
N ALA A 569 -3.70 -33.98 15.05
CA ALA A 569 -2.33 -34.49 15.23
C ALA A 569 -2.32 -35.93 15.77
N MET A 570 -3.15 -36.23 16.77
CA MET A 570 -3.31 -37.60 17.28
C MET A 570 -3.72 -38.57 16.17
N ARG A 571 -4.74 -38.18 15.40
CA ARG A 571 -5.30 -39.01 14.33
C ARG A 571 -4.36 -39.20 13.16
N GLY A 572 -3.86 -38.11 12.59
CA GLY A 572 -3.13 -38.11 11.32
C GLY A 572 -1.63 -38.31 11.47
N ARG A 573 -1.03 -38.06 12.63
CA ARG A 573 0.42 -38.19 12.82
C ARG A 573 0.81 -39.18 13.89
N ILE A 574 0.37 -39.00 15.13
CA ILE A 574 0.85 -39.81 16.24
C ILE A 574 0.49 -41.28 16.03
N ARG A 575 -0.75 -41.59 15.63
CA ARG A 575 -1.15 -42.96 15.26
C ARG A 575 -0.46 -43.51 14.01
N HIS A 576 0.11 -42.65 13.18
CA HIS A 576 0.93 -43.02 12.01
C HIS A 576 2.44 -43.05 12.34
N GLY A 577 2.82 -42.93 13.62
CA GLY A 577 4.22 -42.98 14.05
C GLY A 577 5.04 -41.76 13.66
N ARG A 578 4.41 -40.60 13.47
CA ARG A 578 5.06 -39.32 13.13
C ARG A 578 4.91 -38.31 14.26
N THR A 579 5.90 -37.46 14.45
CA THR A 579 5.87 -36.36 15.43
C THR A 579 4.97 -35.21 14.96
N TYR A 580 4.51 -34.37 15.89
CA TYR A 580 3.75 -33.15 15.62
C TYR A 580 4.11 -32.04 16.60
N GLY A 581 4.53 -30.87 16.12
CA GLY A 581 4.86 -29.72 16.96
C GLY A 581 3.67 -28.80 17.23
N LEU A 582 3.70 -28.14 18.38
CA LEU A 582 2.87 -27.00 18.74
C LEU A 582 3.79 -25.88 19.19
N ARG A 583 3.79 -24.74 18.49
CA ARG A 583 4.69 -23.63 18.78
C ARG A 583 3.94 -22.39 19.20
N GLY A 584 4.16 -21.92 20.42
CA GLY A 584 3.59 -20.67 20.92
C GLY A 584 4.65 -19.60 21.13
N ARG A 585 4.21 -18.41 21.53
CA ARG A 585 5.08 -17.27 21.85
C ARG A 585 6.11 -17.63 22.93
N ASP A 586 5.69 -18.40 23.94
CA ASP A 586 6.46 -18.64 25.16
C ASP A 586 7.13 -20.02 25.19
N GLY A 587 7.04 -20.81 24.12
CA GLY A 587 7.72 -22.11 24.02
C GLY A 587 7.18 -23.03 22.93
N THR A 588 7.84 -24.18 22.76
CA THR A 588 7.47 -25.23 21.80
C THR A 588 7.15 -26.53 22.54
N VAL A 589 6.11 -27.23 22.09
CA VAL A 589 5.73 -28.57 22.54
C VAL A 589 5.76 -29.53 21.38
N MET A 590 6.59 -30.56 21.46
CA MET A 590 6.63 -31.65 20.48
C MET A 590 5.79 -32.82 20.98
N LEU A 591 4.89 -33.34 20.15
CA LEU A 591 4.15 -34.57 20.39
C LEU A 591 4.87 -35.70 19.67
N GLU A 592 5.36 -36.69 20.42
CA GLU A 592 6.15 -37.80 19.89
C GLU A 592 5.46 -39.15 20.15
N PRO A 593 5.27 -40.00 19.14
CA PRO A 593 4.80 -41.37 19.35
C PRO A 593 5.77 -42.17 20.22
N SER A 594 5.27 -42.78 21.29
CA SER A 594 6.08 -43.57 22.22
C SER A 594 5.37 -44.83 22.69
N ALA A 595 6.14 -45.81 23.17
CA ALA A 595 5.61 -46.99 23.84
C ALA A 595 5.14 -46.71 25.28
N VAL A 596 5.62 -45.61 25.89
CA VAL A 596 5.32 -45.22 27.27
C VAL A 596 4.95 -43.73 27.29
N ALA A 597 3.89 -43.38 28.02
CA ALA A 597 3.48 -41.98 28.16
C ALA A 597 4.41 -41.25 29.13
N GLY A 598 4.86 -40.05 28.76
CA GLY A 598 5.86 -39.31 29.52
C GLY A 598 6.13 -37.93 28.95
N TYR A 599 7.08 -37.22 29.55
CA TYR A 599 7.60 -35.98 28.99
C TYR A 599 9.10 -35.88 29.25
N ARG A 600 9.78 -35.10 28.40
CA ARG A 600 11.18 -34.70 28.56
C ARG A 600 11.36 -33.26 28.09
N THR A 601 12.37 -32.59 28.63
CA THR A 601 12.77 -31.23 28.24
C THR A 601 14.14 -31.30 27.59
N GLU A 602 14.30 -30.75 26.39
CA GLU A 602 15.61 -30.70 25.73
C GLU A 602 16.48 -29.56 26.29
N GLU A 603 17.80 -29.80 26.36
CA GLU A 603 18.75 -28.96 27.12
C GLU A 603 19.13 -27.64 26.43
N ASP A 604 18.98 -27.53 25.11
CA ASP A 604 19.55 -26.43 24.31
C ASP A 604 18.56 -25.27 24.02
N ASP A 605 17.25 -25.52 24.05
CA ASP A 605 16.21 -24.57 23.58
C ASP A 605 14.92 -24.58 24.41
N GLY A 606 14.82 -25.42 25.45
CA GLY A 606 13.68 -25.45 26.35
C GLY A 606 12.40 -26.05 25.73
N GLU A 607 12.54 -26.83 24.64
CA GLU A 607 11.44 -27.55 24.02
C GLU A 607 10.92 -28.67 24.94
N LEU A 608 9.60 -28.72 25.11
CA LEU A 608 8.92 -29.77 25.87
C LEU A 608 8.46 -30.87 24.91
N VAL A 609 9.00 -32.07 25.05
CA VAL A 609 8.53 -33.24 24.29
C VAL A 609 7.55 -34.04 25.16
N LEU A 610 6.33 -34.23 24.65
CA LEU A 610 5.33 -35.14 25.20
C LEU A 610 5.40 -36.46 24.46
N GLU A 611 5.69 -37.53 25.19
CA GLU A 611 5.74 -38.89 24.69
C GLU A 611 4.33 -39.49 24.78
N ILE A 612 3.72 -39.78 23.64
CA ILE A 612 2.31 -40.13 23.51
C ILE A 612 2.16 -41.58 23.03
N THR A 613 1.45 -42.39 23.81
CA THR A 613 1.10 -43.77 23.40
C THR A 613 -0.11 -43.79 22.46
N GLY A 614 -0.29 -44.89 21.72
CA GLY A 614 -1.48 -45.05 20.87
C GLY A 614 -2.81 -45.00 21.63
N GLU A 615 -2.83 -45.51 22.87
CA GLU A 615 -4.02 -45.45 23.75
C GLU A 615 -4.30 -44.02 24.22
N LEU A 616 -3.26 -43.29 24.64
CA LEU A 616 -3.38 -41.88 25.03
C LEU A 616 -3.81 -41.02 23.83
N ALA A 617 -3.25 -41.26 22.64
CA ALA A 617 -3.64 -40.54 21.43
C ALA A 617 -5.13 -40.70 21.11
N ALA A 618 -5.68 -41.91 21.22
CA ALA A 618 -7.11 -42.16 21.00
C ALA A 618 -7.99 -41.51 22.09
N GLU A 619 -7.52 -41.48 23.33
CA GLU A 619 -8.21 -40.80 24.44
C GLU A 619 -8.23 -39.28 24.23
N VAL A 620 -7.08 -38.70 23.90
CA VAL A 620 -6.91 -37.26 23.59
C VAL A 620 -7.79 -36.85 22.42
N GLU A 621 -7.75 -37.59 21.30
CA GLU A 621 -8.61 -37.35 20.14
C GLU A 621 -10.10 -37.35 20.52
N THR A 622 -10.52 -38.30 21.37
CA THR A 622 -11.92 -38.41 21.78
C THR A 622 -12.36 -37.27 22.68
N LYS A 623 -11.54 -36.91 23.68
CA LYS A 623 -11.87 -35.87 24.67
C LYS A 623 -11.80 -34.47 24.08
N LEU A 624 -10.86 -34.20 23.18
CA LEU A 624 -10.64 -32.88 22.57
C LEU A 624 -11.27 -32.74 21.17
N ARG A 625 -12.14 -33.67 20.75
CA ARG A 625 -12.75 -33.69 19.40
C ARG A 625 -13.27 -32.34 18.94
N ASP A 626 -14.01 -31.64 19.80
CA ASP A 626 -14.65 -30.37 19.49
C ASP A 626 -13.87 -29.15 20.02
N ALA A 627 -12.71 -29.38 20.65
CA ALA A 627 -11.86 -28.35 21.25
C ALA A 627 -12.62 -27.30 22.08
N GLN A 628 -13.60 -27.76 22.86
CA GLN A 628 -14.44 -26.89 23.70
C GLN A 628 -13.63 -26.33 24.88
N VAL A 629 -14.06 -25.18 25.39
CA VAL A 629 -13.46 -24.55 26.57
C VAL A 629 -13.61 -25.47 27.77
N GLY A 630 -12.51 -25.70 28.48
CA GLY A 630 -12.51 -26.57 29.64
C GLY A 630 -11.15 -27.15 29.96
N THR A 631 -11.11 -27.94 31.02
CA THR A 631 -9.91 -28.60 31.50
C THR A 631 -10.03 -30.10 31.31
N TYR A 632 -9.11 -30.66 30.53
CA TYR A 632 -9.10 -32.05 30.12
C TYR A 632 -7.99 -32.81 30.87
N GLN A 633 -8.35 -33.95 31.44
CA GLN A 633 -7.45 -34.90 32.08
C GLN A 633 -7.57 -36.25 31.40
N PHE A 634 -6.51 -37.06 31.45
CA PHE A 634 -6.42 -38.33 30.73
C PHE A 634 -6.18 -39.49 31.70
N ASP A 635 -6.98 -40.55 31.58
CA ASP A 635 -6.90 -41.73 32.44
C ASP A 635 -5.62 -42.52 32.14
N THR A 636 -5.23 -42.57 30.87
CA THR A 636 -3.99 -43.23 30.41
C THR A 636 -2.73 -42.46 30.80
N TRP A 637 -2.84 -41.16 31.12
CA TRP A 637 -1.75 -40.37 31.66
C TRP A 637 -2.25 -39.23 32.57
N SER A 638 -2.53 -39.57 33.83
CA SER A 638 -3.09 -38.63 34.83
C SER A 638 -2.24 -37.40 35.16
N ARG A 639 -0.97 -37.39 34.71
CA ARG A 639 -0.04 -36.27 34.89
C ARG A 639 -0.11 -35.24 33.76
N LEU A 640 -0.85 -35.51 32.69
CA LEU A 640 -1.10 -34.54 31.62
C LEU A 640 -2.46 -33.88 31.82
N GLN A 641 -2.46 -32.55 31.73
CA GLN A 641 -3.64 -31.70 31.72
C GLN A 641 -3.58 -30.78 30.50
N ILE A 642 -4.66 -30.73 29.73
CA ILE A 642 -4.82 -29.77 28.64
C ILE A 642 -5.96 -28.82 29.01
N GLU A 643 -5.68 -27.53 29.08
CA GLU A 643 -6.64 -26.48 29.34
C GLU A 643 -6.93 -25.71 28.06
N VAL A 644 -8.18 -25.72 27.64
CA VAL A 644 -8.64 -25.03 26.45
C VAL A 644 -9.36 -23.75 26.86
N THR A 645 -8.85 -22.61 26.40
CA THR A 645 -9.42 -21.28 26.65
C THR A 645 -10.21 -20.77 25.44
N PRO A 646 -11.13 -19.79 25.60
CA PRO A 646 -11.84 -19.20 24.47
C PRO A 646 -10.86 -18.55 23.48
N SER A 647 -11.16 -18.62 22.18
CA SER A 647 -10.41 -17.85 21.17
C SER A 647 -11.32 -16.82 20.53
N PHE A 648 -10.99 -15.54 20.71
CA PHE A 648 -11.76 -14.41 20.21
C PHE A 648 -11.26 -13.96 18.84
N ILE A 649 -12.16 -13.85 17.87
CA ILE A 649 -11.89 -13.42 16.50
C ILE A 649 -12.37 -11.99 16.35
N ARG A 650 -11.48 -11.09 15.90
CA ARG A 650 -11.73 -9.65 15.79
C ARG A 650 -12.05 -9.23 14.36
N GLY A 651 -13.01 -8.31 14.20
CA GLY A 651 -13.41 -7.71 12.94
C GLY A 651 -12.61 -6.46 12.55
N ALA A 652 -12.97 -5.85 11.41
CA ALA A 652 -12.27 -4.70 10.80
C ALA A 652 -11.87 -3.58 11.80
N GLY A 653 -12.75 -3.23 12.73
CA GLY A 653 -12.56 -2.17 13.73
C GLY A 653 -11.92 -2.61 15.07
N GLY A 654 -11.37 -3.81 15.18
CA GLY A 654 -10.74 -4.30 16.42
C GLY A 654 -11.70 -4.93 17.44
N THR A 655 -13.01 -4.79 17.22
CA THR A 655 -14.07 -5.45 18.01
C THR A 655 -14.11 -6.95 17.74
N VAL A 656 -14.30 -7.75 18.78
CA VAL A 656 -14.59 -9.17 18.69
C VAL A 656 -15.94 -9.39 18.01
N ILE A 657 -15.97 -10.23 16.98
CA ILE A 657 -17.16 -10.58 16.19
C ILE A 657 -17.55 -12.06 16.36
N GLU A 658 -16.61 -12.91 16.77
CA GLU A 658 -16.84 -14.34 16.94
C GLU A 658 -15.95 -14.88 18.08
N VAL A 659 -16.41 -15.94 18.74
CA VAL A 659 -15.63 -16.70 19.74
C VAL A 659 -15.67 -18.19 19.42
N LYS A 660 -14.52 -18.86 19.47
CA LYS A 660 -14.38 -20.31 19.30
C LYS A 660 -14.26 -21.02 20.65
N GLY A 661 -14.79 -22.24 20.72
CA GLY A 661 -14.71 -23.12 21.89
C GLY A 661 -15.92 -23.10 22.81
N ILE A 662 -16.90 -22.22 22.57
CA ILE A 662 -18.14 -22.12 23.35
C ILE A 662 -19.29 -22.64 22.49
N ALA A 663 -19.89 -23.75 22.89
CA ALA A 663 -20.94 -24.40 22.10
C ALA A 663 -22.33 -23.76 22.27
N ASP A 664 -22.61 -23.16 23.42
CA ASP A 664 -23.87 -22.47 23.68
C ASP A 664 -23.85 -21.08 23.01
N PRO A 665 -24.75 -20.79 22.04
CA PRO A 665 -24.75 -19.51 21.33
C PRO A 665 -25.01 -18.29 22.23
N GLN A 666 -25.77 -18.44 23.31
CA GLN A 666 -26.05 -17.35 24.25
C GLN A 666 -24.86 -17.07 25.17
N GLU A 667 -24.11 -18.12 25.53
CA GLU A 667 -22.85 -17.95 26.25
C GLU A 667 -21.76 -17.35 25.36
N ALA A 668 -21.68 -17.78 24.10
CA ALA A 668 -20.77 -17.20 23.11
C ALA A 668 -21.03 -15.70 22.89
N MET A 669 -22.30 -15.30 22.74
CA MET A 669 -22.67 -13.88 22.60
C MET A 669 -22.26 -13.06 23.83
N ARG A 670 -22.54 -13.57 25.04
CA ARG A 670 -22.15 -12.89 26.30
C ARG A 670 -20.63 -12.76 26.45
N ALA A 671 -19.87 -13.76 26.03
CA ALA A 671 -18.41 -13.72 26.04
C ALA A 671 -17.87 -12.66 25.07
N ILE A 672 -18.45 -12.54 23.87
CA ILE A 672 -18.11 -11.50 22.89
C ILE A 672 -18.40 -10.11 23.46
N GLU A 673 -19.58 -9.89 24.03
CA GLU A 673 -19.97 -8.62 24.64
C GLU A 673 -19.05 -8.23 25.79
N ALA A 674 -18.71 -9.17 26.67
CA ALA A 674 -17.82 -8.93 27.81
C ALA A 674 -16.39 -8.58 27.37
N GLU A 675 -15.85 -9.30 26.38
CA GLU A 675 -14.51 -9.02 25.86
C GLU A 675 -14.44 -7.67 25.14
N ASN A 676 -15.47 -7.33 24.35
CA ASN A 676 -15.56 -6.01 23.73
C ASN A 676 -15.66 -4.87 24.76
N ALA A 677 -16.40 -5.08 25.86
CA ALA A 677 -16.47 -4.10 26.94
C ALA A 677 -15.12 -3.92 27.65
N ARG A 678 -14.36 -5.01 27.84
CA ARG A 678 -13.00 -4.95 28.40
C ARG A 678 -12.06 -4.14 27.50
N LEU A 679 -12.09 -4.42 26.20
CA LEU A 679 -11.26 -3.71 25.21
C LEU A 679 -11.60 -2.23 25.10
N ALA A 680 -12.86 -1.84 25.32
CA ALA A 680 -13.24 -0.44 25.37
C ALA A 680 -12.69 0.26 26.62
N ALA A 681 -12.69 -0.42 27.78
CA ALA A 681 -12.14 0.13 29.02
C ALA A 681 -10.61 0.28 28.99
N ASP A 682 -9.89 -0.68 28.37
CA ASP A 682 -8.44 -0.62 28.22
C ASP A 682 -7.98 0.58 27.36
N VAL A 683 -8.84 1.11 26.47
CA VAL A 683 -8.54 2.31 25.63
C VAL A 683 -8.74 3.62 26.39
N ASP A 684 -9.62 3.65 27.39
CA ASP A 684 -9.87 4.84 28.20
C ASP A 684 -8.77 5.06 29.26
N GLU A 685 -8.08 4.00 29.73
CA GLU A 685 -6.98 4.12 30.71
C GLU A 685 -5.66 4.64 30.12
N ASP A 686 -5.32 4.31 28.87
CA ASP A 686 -4.13 4.84 28.17
C ASP A 686 -4.27 6.34 27.80
N GLY A 687 -5.50 6.87 27.81
CA GLY A 687 -5.78 8.30 27.59
C GLY A 687 -5.44 9.20 28.79
N ASP A 688 -5.47 8.65 30.01
CA ASP A 688 -5.24 9.41 31.25
C ASP A 688 -3.75 9.49 31.65
N GLU A 689 -2.86 8.63 31.12
CA GLU A 689 -1.41 8.75 31.34
C GLU A 689 -0.75 9.82 30.46
N ALA A 690 -1.36 10.21 29.34
CA ALA A 690 -0.81 11.24 28.45
C ALA A 690 -1.00 12.68 28.97
N ASP A 691 -1.94 12.90 29.88
CA ASP A 691 -2.25 14.22 30.47
C ASP A 691 -1.52 14.47 31.82
N ALA A 692 -0.77 13.49 32.34
CA ALA A 692 -0.07 13.62 33.63
C ALA A 692 1.36 14.20 33.51
N ASP A 693 1.98 14.19 32.32
CA ASP A 693 3.37 14.64 32.11
C ASP A 693 3.48 16.10 31.60
N ALA A 694 2.37 16.84 31.51
CA ALA A 694 2.36 18.21 31.01
C ALA A 694 2.49 19.32 32.08
N ASP A 695 2.53 18.97 33.37
CA ASP A 695 2.36 19.94 34.47
C ASP A 695 3.59 20.17 35.38
N GLU A 696 4.80 19.65 35.08
CA GLU A 696 5.97 19.82 35.98
C GLU A 696 7.15 20.69 35.49
N ASP A 697 7.16 21.25 34.27
CA ASP A 697 8.31 22.04 33.78
C ASP A 697 8.12 23.57 33.75
N ASP A 698 7.32 24.12 34.68
CA ASP A 698 7.18 25.57 34.90
C ASP A 698 7.50 25.98 36.36
N ALA A 699 8.57 25.41 36.93
CA ALA A 699 9.22 25.94 38.13
C ALA A 699 10.67 25.41 38.30
N LEU A 700 11.66 26.07 37.70
CA LEU A 700 12.90 26.58 38.35
C LEU A 700 13.93 27.18 37.38
#